data_AF-R6D530-F1
#
_entry.id   AF-R6D530-F1
#
_cell.length_a   1.000
_cell.length_b   1.000
_cell.length_c   1.000
_cell.angle_alpha   90.00
_cell.angle_beta   90.00
_cell.angle_gamma   90.00
#
_symmetry.space_group_name_H-M   'P 1'
#
loop_
_entity.id
_entity.type
_entity.pdbx_description
1 polymer ?
#
loop_
_entity_poly.entity_id
_entity_poly.type
_entity_poly.pdbx_seq_one_letter_code
_entity_poly.pdbx_strand_id
1 'polypeptide(L)'
;MKLIFRIQYRTLWGEEVRIIFDEDENQSVALSTRDGVEWQGSCDYQLSPCDAPLTYRYAIYRDNSCTRKELGAIAHIIYPGNAQQSCYIIDDCWRDLPENNYRYSSAFNGKYTPVSPVRLNDNVGSCITFRALCPGLSSKEQSLGLIGSCNALGNWEYCRPIRMREVRPNVWQLTVDASSLKFPFEYKFVAVSNKTGAVVAWETRNNRIFHTQPLQRGETYFPPETEVFFNTRSLRVAGCAIPVFSLRSEGSFGVGDFGDLKTFITWASATKQKVVQILPINDTTMTDTWMDSYPYNSISIYAFHPMYIDLRQLPALQNEEASQMFEEQRIRLNSLPQVDYEEVNKQKRSYLRMLFEQESENILTSESFEAFFRDNKEWLIPYAAYSYLRDLNHTSDFNNWGEYSRYDKEQIQELCNPDSTAYSKIAFYYFLQYELHVQLLATSDYARSKGVIIKGDIPIGISRTSVEAWVEPYYFNMNGQAGAPPDAFSTNGQNWGMPTYNWDVMAKDNYSWWQKRFRKMAEYFTAYRIDHILGFFRIWEIPYHSVHGLLGQFVPSLPMSKEEIQSFGLAFSKETMTRPFINDYILNTVFGEHSEEVKETFVKRLHHDIYVMRPEFDTQRKVEAYFADKPDAESQDIKEKLYALISDVLFIPDRDNPEMYHPRIAVQNDYIFKQLREQDQEAFNHLYNHYYYQRHNEFWYHEAMKKLPVLTQATSMLVCGEDLGMVPDCVPWVMNQLQILSLEIQRMPKSPAHEFGQVHEYPFQSVCTIGTHDMSTFRGWWEEDKELTERFYHQELGHWGNVPEHAPEWLCEEVIRQHLESPSMLCILTWQDWTSMDGALRNPDINIERINVPADPRHYWRWRMHITLEELMKQDEFNEYIRSMIEESGRSVSEQTEDAE
;
A
#
# COMPACT_ATOMS: atom_id res chain seq x y z
N MET A 1 38.42 -17.70 2.56
CA MET A 1 38.01 -18.28 3.86
C MET A 1 37.12 -19.48 3.61
N LYS A 2 37.15 -20.48 4.48
CA LYS A 2 36.25 -21.65 4.39
C LYS A 2 35.01 -21.39 5.23
N LEU A 3 33.83 -21.56 4.64
CA LEU A 3 32.54 -21.47 5.32
C LEU A 3 31.95 -22.88 5.44
N ILE A 4 31.47 -23.24 6.62
CA ILE A 4 30.83 -24.52 6.92
C ILE A 4 29.47 -24.20 7.52
N PHE A 5 28.40 -24.51 6.78
CA PHE A 5 27.03 -24.25 7.21
C PHE A 5 26.39 -25.52 7.74
N ARG A 6 25.62 -25.38 8.82
CA ARG A 6 24.81 -26.43 9.44
C ARG A 6 23.46 -25.85 9.82
N ILE A 7 22.39 -26.50 9.36
CA ILE A 7 21.01 -26.06 9.61
C ILE A 7 20.11 -27.27 9.83
N GLN A 8 19.14 -27.14 10.73
CA GLN A 8 18.07 -28.11 10.90
C GLN A 8 16.84 -27.63 10.12
N TYR A 9 16.44 -28.38 9.09
CA TYR A 9 15.26 -28.11 8.27
C TYR A 9 14.72 -29.42 7.69
N ARG A 10 13.42 -29.69 7.88
CA ARG A 10 12.77 -30.89 7.34
C ARG A 10 12.29 -30.63 5.91
N THR A 11 12.85 -31.36 4.95
CA THR A 11 12.43 -31.30 3.54
C THR A 11 11.44 -32.39 3.16
N LEU A 12 10.73 -32.20 2.06
CA LEU A 12 9.98 -33.26 1.38
C LEU A 12 10.91 -34.05 0.43
N TRP A 13 10.43 -35.21 -0.05
CA TRP A 13 11.19 -36.00 -1.00
C TRP A 13 11.43 -35.22 -2.30
N GLY A 14 12.68 -35.22 -2.79
CA GLY A 14 13.10 -34.49 -3.99
C GLY A 14 13.48 -33.02 -3.74
N GLU A 15 13.41 -32.53 -2.50
CA GLU A 15 13.85 -31.19 -2.13
C GLU A 15 15.27 -31.17 -1.56
N GLU A 16 15.98 -30.09 -1.84
CA GLU A 16 17.30 -29.80 -1.27
C GLU A 16 17.35 -28.39 -0.70
N VAL A 17 18.15 -28.23 0.37
CA VAL A 17 18.45 -26.92 0.95
C VAL A 17 19.65 -26.33 0.23
N ARG A 18 19.51 -25.11 -0.29
CA ARG A 18 20.61 -24.33 -0.88
C ARG A 18 20.81 -23.01 -0.13
N ILE A 19 22.03 -22.52 -0.15
CA ILE A 19 22.40 -21.18 0.31
C ILE A 19 22.52 -20.28 -0.90
N ILE A 20 21.91 -19.10 -0.87
CA ILE A 20 22.01 -18.04 -1.88
C ILE A 20 22.84 -16.92 -1.28
N PHE A 21 23.97 -16.58 -1.89
CA PHE A 21 24.84 -15.47 -1.45
C PHE A 21 24.45 -14.17 -2.15
N ASP A 22 24.42 -13.07 -1.39
CA ASP A 22 24.22 -11.71 -1.88
C ASP A 22 23.02 -11.56 -2.85
N GLU A 23 21.96 -12.35 -2.59
CA GLU A 23 20.74 -12.45 -3.40
C GLU A 23 20.94 -12.93 -4.85
N ASP A 24 22.12 -13.46 -5.20
CA ASP A 24 22.42 -14.02 -6.53
C ASP A 24 22.16 -15.54 -6.55
N GLU A 25 21.03 -15.94 -7.14
CA GLU A 25 20.63 -17.35 -7.25
C GLU A 25 21.61 -18.19 -8.11
N ASN A 26 22.39 -17.54 -8.98
CA ASN A 26 23.42 -18.21 -9.76
C ASN A 26 24.62 -18.64 -8.90
N GLN A 27 24.79 -18.02 -7.74
CA GLN A 27 25.80 -18.35 -6.74
C GLN A 27 25.17 -19.11 -5.56
N SER A 28 24.51 -20.23 -5.87
CA SER A 28 23.94 -21.09 -4.84
C SER A 28 24.84 -22.27 -4.46
N VAL A 29 24.88 -22.60 -3.16
CA VAL A 29 25.62 -23.75 -2.62
C VAL A 29 24.62 -24.76 -2.07
N ALA A 30 24.56 -25.94 -2.67
CA ALA A 30 23.71 -27.04 -2.20
C ALA A 30 24.29 -27.68 -0.93
N LEU A 31 23.41 -27.95 0.04
CA LEU A 31 23.73 -28.67 1.26
C LEU A 31 23.45 -30.16 1.10
N SER A 32 24.05 -30.96 1.96
CA SER A 32 23.86 -32.40 2.03
C SER A 32 23.22 -32.80 3.35
N THR A 33 22.34 -33.80 3.33
CA THR A 33 21.71 -34.37 4.52
C THR A 33 21.84 -35.89 4.54
N ARG A 34 21.73 -36.49 5.73
CA ARG A 34 21.69 -37.95 5.92
C ARG A 34 20.32 -38.46 6.35
N ASP A 35 19.47 -37.59 6.86
CA ASP A 35 18.20 -37.93 7.52
C ASP A 35 17.02 -37.06 7.05
N GLY A 36 17.27 -36.09 6.15
CA GLY A 36 16.26 -35.16 5.68
C GLY A 36 15.96 -34.01 6.66
N VAL A 37 16.71 -33.88 7.74
CA VAL A 37 16.53 -32.87 8.79
C VAL A 37 17.80 -32.09 9.05
N GLU A 38 18.94 -32.77 9.24
CA GLU A 38 20.23 -32.12 9.46
C GLU A 38 20.94 -31.91 8.13
N TRP A 39 21.11 -30.65 7.74
CA TRP A 39 21.77 -30.25 6.51
C TRP A 39 23.12 -29.62 6.80
N GLN A 40 24.13 -30.00 6.03
CA GLN A 40 25.48 -29.44 6.13
C GLN A 40 26.14 -29.30 4.77
N GLY A 41 26.99 -28.29 4.63
CA GLY A 41 27.77 -28.05 3.42
C GLY A 41 28.91 -27.09 3.68
N SER A 42 29.87 -27.04 2.77
CA SER A 42 30.99 -26.10 2.87
C SER A 42 31.37 -25.54 1.52
N CYS A 43 31.81 -24.29 1.51
CA CYS A 43 32.33 -23.62 0.33
C CYS A 43 33.54 -22.76 0.69
N ASP A 44 34.41 -22.54 -0.29
CA ASP A 44 35.47 -21.55 -0.20
C ASP A 44 34.94 -20.23 -0.71
N TYR A 45 35.03 -19.19 0.12
CA TYR A 45 34.62 -17.83 -0.22
C TYR A 45 35.86 -16.93 -0.34
N GLN A 46 35.97 -16.23 -1.46
CA GLN A 46 37.06 -15.30 -1.72
C GLN A 46 36.69 -13.91 -1.20
N LEU A 47 37.46 -13.40 -0.24
CA LEU A 47 37.20 -12.10 0.38
C LEU A 47 37.34 -10.98 -0.67
N SER A 48 36.33 -10.12 -0.76
CA SER A 48 36.44 -8.88 -1.52
C SER A 48 37.46 -7.94 -0.84
N PRO A 49 38.15 -7.05 -1.59
CA PRO A 49 39.18 -6.16 -1.04
C PRO A 49 38.73 -5.15 0.03
N CYS A 50 37.42 -5.04 0.30
CA CYS A 50 36.80 -3.95 1.07
C CYS A 50 36.33 -4.34 2.49
N ASP A 51 36.73 -5.47 3.07
CA ASP A 51 36.23 -5.94 4.40
C ASP A 51 34.66 -5.99 4.45
N ALA A 52 34.01 -6.09 3.29
CA ALA A 52 32.56 -6.06 3.17
C ALA A 52 31.93 -7.32 3.83
N PRO A 53 30.75 -7.17 4.48
CA PRO A 53 30.05 -8.33 5.00
C PRO A 53 29.55 -9.23 3.86
N LEU A 54 29.51 -10.52 4.14
CA LEU A 54 28.82 -11.52 3.32
C LEU A 54 27.36 -11.62 3.77
N THR A 55 26.42 -11.52 2.84
CA THR A 55 25.00 -11.77 3.12
C THR A 55 24.53 -13.06 2.46
N TYR A 56 23.60 -13.77 3.09
CA TYR A 56 23.06 -14.99 2.52
C TYR A 56 21.66 -15.32 3.04
N ARG A 57 20.98 -16.20 2.31
CA ARG A 57 19.69 -16.80 2.65
C ARG A 57 19.65 -18.28 2.34
N TYR A 58 18.77 -18.99 3.02
CA TYR A 58 18.40 -20.35 2.68
C TYR A 58 17.22 -20.37 1.70
N ALA A 59 17.23 -21.37 0.82
CA ALA A 59 16.17 -21.64 -0.13
C ALA A 59 16.02 -23.14 -0.36
N ILE A 60 14.80 -23.54 -0.71
CA ILE A 60 14.43 -24.92 -1.03
C ILE A 60 14.28 -25.05 -2.53
N TYR A 61 15.04 -25.97 -3.10
CA TYR A 61 15.00 -26.27 -4.53
C TYR A 61 14.38 -27.65 -4.77
N ARG A 62 13.61 -27.76 -5.85
CA ARG A 62 13.14 -29.02 -6.42
C ARG A 62 13.36 -28.97 -7.92
N ASP A 63 14.03 -29.97 -8.49
CA ASP A 63 14.34 -30.03 -9.92
C ASP A 63 15.02 -28.74 -10.46
N ASN A 64 15.96 -28.18 -9.70
CA ASN A 64 16.62 -26.88 -9.95
C ASN A 64 15.72 -25.64 -9.96
N SER A 65 14.44 -25.76 -9.59
CA SER A 65 13.54 -24.62 -9.39
C SER A 65 13.47 -24.24 -7.91
N CYS A 66 13.63 -22.95 -7.60
CA CYS A 66 13.42 -22.44 -6.25
C CYS A 66 11.92 -22.51 -5.91
N THR A 67 11.56 -23.35 -4.93
CA THR A 67 10.17 -23.55 -4.49
C THR A 67 9.82 -22.68 -3.29
N ARG A 68 10.82 -22.37 -2.45
CA ARG A 68 10.68 -21.55 -1.25
C ARG A 68 12.00 -20.86 -0.95
N LYS A 69 11.95 -19.63 -0.45
CA LYS A 69 13.11 -18.87 0.03
C LYS A 69 12.77 -18.25 1.38
N GLU A 70 13.77 -18.08 2.23
CA GLU A 70 13.62 -17.30 3.47
C GLU A 70 13.03 -15.92 3.19
N LEU A 71 12.06 -15.53 4.00
CA LEU A 71 11.32 -14.28 3.87
C LEU A 71 11.84 -13.21 4.83
N GLY A 72 11.64 -11.94 4.48
CA GLY A 72 11.88 -10.78 5.34
C GLY A 72 13.06 -9.92 4.90
N ALA A 73 13.06 -8.65 5.28
CA ALA A 73 14.08 -7.67 4.86
C ALA A 73 15.49 -7.95 5.43
N ILE A 74 15.64 -8.89 6.36
CA ILE A 74 16.88 -9.14 7.11
C ILE A 74 17.50 -10.47 6.69
N ALA A 75 18.38 -10.44 5.68
CA ALA A 75 19.22 -11.60 5.33
C ALA A 75 20.18 -11.97 6.48
N HIS A 76 20.74 -13.18 6.49
CA HIS A 76 21.84 -13.50 7.41
C HIS A 76 23.11 -12.72 7.02
N ILE A 77 23.99 -12.43 8.00
CA ILE A 77 25.19 -11.63 7.76
C ILE A 77 26.41 -12.17 8.51
N ILE A 78 27.53 -12.23 7.80
CA ILE A 78 28.84 -12.64 8.32
C ILE A 78 29.85 -11.55 8.00
N TYR A 79 30.59 -11.11 9.02
CA TYR A 79 31.72 -10.23 8.83
C TYR A 79 33.03 -11.02 8.86
N PRO A 80 33.99 -10.69 7.97
CA PRO A 80 35.33 -11.21 8.05
C PRO A 80 35.98 -10.87 9.39
N GLY A 81 36.68 -11.84 9.95
CA GLY A 81 37.41 -11.73 11.20
C GLY A 81 38.76 -11.02 11.08
N ASN A 82 39.59 -11.21 12.10
CA ASN A 82 40.99 -10.86 12.17
C ASN A 82 41.85 -11.75 11.23
N ALA A 83 43.15 -11.47 11.12
CA ALA A 83 44.04 -12.15 10.18
C ALA A 83 44.21 -13.67 10.45
N GLN A 84 43.86 -14.16 11.64
CA GLN A 84 43.94 -15.59 11.97
C GLN A 84 42.70 -16.37 11.52
N GLN A 85 41.54 -15.71 11.41
CA GLN A 85 40.25 -16.36 11.17
C GLN A 85 40.11 -16.78 9.70
N SER A 86 40.21 -18.09 9.46
CA SER A 86 40.20 -18.68 8.12
C SER A 86 39.10 -19.72 7.91
N CYS A 87 38.50 -20.23 8.98
CA CYS A 87 37.41 -21.21 8.97
C CYS A 87 36.22 -20.71 9.81
N TYR A 88 35.02 -20.70 9.24
CA TYR A 88 33.79 -20.21 9.86
C TYR A 88 32.80 -21.37 9.94
N ILE A 89 32.46 -21.78 11.16
CA ILE A 89 31.49 -22.85 11.43
C ILE A 89 30.20 -22.17 11.84
N ILE A 90 29.16 -22.32 11.03
CA ILE A 90 27.93 -21.54 11.10
C ILE A 90 26.77 -22.48 11.38
N ASP A 91 26.26 -22.41 12.61
CA ASP A 91 25.00 -23.04 12.96
C ASP A 91 23.90 -22.01 12.77
N ASP A 92 22.92 -22.36 11.96
CA ASP A 92 21.83 -21.47 11.58
C ASP A 92 20.46 -22.11 11.81
N CYS A 93 19.46 -21.27 11.68
CA CYS A 93 18.06 -21.64 11.63
C CYS A 93 17.41 -21.01 10.40
N TRP A 94 16.37 -21.67 9.89
CA TRP A 94 15.54 -21.09 8.83
C TRP A 94 14.82 -19.85 9.35
N ARG A 95 14.85 -18.78 8.57
CA ARG A 95 14.25 -17.48 8.90
C ARG A 95 13.12 -17.13 7.94
N ASP A 96 11.90 -17.18 8.45
CA ASP A 96 10.77 -16.46 7.84
C ASP A 96 10.69 -15.04 8.44
N LEU A 97 9.53 -14.39 8.39
CA LEU A 97 9.34 -13.11 9.06
C LEU A 97 9.50 -13.26 10.59
N PRO A 98 10.17 -12.31 11.27
CA PRO A 98 10.21 -12.27 12.74
C PRO A 98 8.80 -12.31 13.34
N GLU A 99 8.66 -12.87 14.54
CA GLU A 99 7.34 -13.09 15.17
C GLU A 99 6.55 -11.77 15.31
N ASN A 100 7.24 -10.68 15.62
CA ASN A 100 6.68 -9.33 15.67
C ASN A 100 7.32 -8.43 14.59
N ASN A 101 7.22 -8.81 13.31
CA ASN A 101 7.87 -8.13 12.19
C ASN A 101 7.57 -6.62 12.13
N TYR A 102 6.37 -6.19 12.53
CA TYR A 102 6.02 -4.76 12.61
C TYR A 102 7.03 -3.96 13.44
N ARG A 103 7.61 -4.53 14.50
CA ARG A 103 8.61 -3.86 15.35
C ARG A 103 9.92 -3.61 14.63
N TYR A 104 10.18 -4.28 13.51
CA TYR A 104 11.36 -4.07 12.66
C TYR A 104 11.11 -3.03 11.57
N SER A 105 9.88 -2.54 11.44
CA SER A 105 9.53 -1.52 10.45
C SER A 105 10.12 -0.15 10.78
N SER A 106 10.25 0.72 9.78
CA SER A 106 10.63 2.12 9.95
C SER A 106 9.56 2.96 10.65
N ALA A 107 8.33 2.45 10.81
CA ALA A 107 7.27 3.11 11.56
C ALA A 107 7.58 3.21 13.07
N PHE A 108 8.32 2.24 13.61
CA PHE A 108 8.60 2.13 15.04
C PHE A 108 10.09 2.18 15.38
N ASN A 109 10.96 2.28 14.38
CA ASN A 109 12.41 2.43 14.56
C ASN A 109 12.89 3.78 14.00
N GLY A 110 13.85 4.38 14.69
CA GLY A 110 14.48 5.63 14.26
C GLY A 110 15.50 5.45 13.12
N LYS A 111 16.06 6.56 12.63
CA LYS A 111 17.20 6.54 11.71
C LYS A 111 18.36 5.78 12.37
N TYR A 112 18.95 4.85 11.62
CA TYR A 112 20.07 4.01 12.08
C TYR A 112 21.31 4.28 11.24
N THR A 113 22.46 4.40 11.91
CA THR A 113 23.77 4.50 11.27
C THR A 113 24.54 3.20 11.51
N PRO A 114 24.87 2.44 10.46
CA PRO A 114 25.66 1.21 10.59
C PRO A 114 26.96 1.41 11.36
N VAL A 115 27.21 0.55 12.35
CA VAL A 115 28.48 0.49 13.07
C VAL A 115 29.22 -0.79 12.67
N SER A 116 30.51 -0.68 12.36
CA SER A 116 31.34 -1.86 12.10
C SER A 116 31.35 -2.80 13.31
N PRO A 117 31.37 -4.13 13.09
CA PRO A 117 31.50 -5.08 14.18
C PRO A 117 32.82 -4.88 14.94
N VAL A 118 32.86 -5.33 16.20
CA VAL A 118 34.10 -5.32 16.97
C VAL A 118 35.07 -6.34 16.39
N ARG A 119 36.19 -5.86 15.83
CA ARG A 119 37.30 -6.73 15.39
C ARG A 119 38.21 -7.02 16.58
N LEU A 120 38.37 -8.30 16.90
CA LEU A 120 39.33 -8.73 17.92
C LEU A 120 40.77 -8.60 17.41
N ASN A 121 41.73 -8.54 18.34
CA ASN A 121 43.16 -8.48 18.01
C ASN A 121 43.60 -9.75 17.23
N ASP A 122 44.55 -9.60 16.30
CA ASP A 122 45.13 -10.71 15.52
C ASP A 122 45.80 -11.81 16.37
N ASN A 123 46.05 -11.57 17.66
CA ASN A 123 46.54 -12.59 18.58
C ASN A 123 45.45 -13.58 19.02
N VAL A 124 44.17 -13.24 18.85
CA VAL A 124 43.05 -14.12 19.21
C VAL A 124 42.89 -15.19 18.14
N GLY A 125 43.13 -16.44 18.54
CA GLY A 125 43.19 -17.58 17.63
C GLY A 125 41.85 -18.26 17.38
N SER A 126 40.91 -18.26 18.33
CA SER A 126 39.60 -18.91 18.16
C SER A 126 38.50 -18.04 18.75
N CYS A 127 37.37 -17.95 18.05
CA CYS A 127 36.35 -16.94 18.33
C CYS A 127 34.94 -17.54 18.35
N ILE A 128 34.04 -16.93 19.12
CA ILE A 128 32.60 -17.19 19.06
C ILE A 128 31.90 -15.87 18.72
N THR A 129 31.05 -15.87 17.69
CA THR A 129 30.28 -14.69 17.26
C THR A 129 28.80 -14.90 17.56
N PHE A 130 28.32 -14.30 18.64
CA PHE A 130 26.89 -14.27 18.96
C PHE A 130 26.16 -13.30 18.04
N ARG A 131 25.01 -13.73 17.52
CA ARG A 131 24.15 -12.97 16.63
C ARG A 131 22.71 -12.97 17.17
N ALA A 132 22.05 -11.82 17.15
CA ALA A 132 20.69 -11.68 17.66
C ALA A 132 19.89 -10.64 16.88
N LEU A 133 18.58 -10.86 16.78
CA LEU A 133 17.61 -9.90 16.27
C LEU A 133 16.86 -9.27 17.45
N CYS A 134 16.93 -7.95 17.58
CA CYS A 134 16.26 -7.24 18.67
C CYS A 134 15.87 -5.81 18.23
N PRO A 135 14.57 -5.51 18.09
CA PRO A 135 14.12 -4.19 17.68
C PRO A 135 13.95 -3.22 18.85
N GLY A 136 13.97 -1.92 18.55
CA GLY A 136 13.47 -0.88 19.46
C GLY A 136 14.33 -0.53 20.68
N LEU A 137 15.59 -0.99 20.78
CA LEU A 137 16.50 -0.59 21.86
C LEU A 137 17.15 0.77 21.60
N SER A 138 17.54 1.02 20.35
CA SER A 138 18.27 2.24 19.98
C SER A 138 17.43 3.50 20.17
N SER A 139 16.11 3.41 19.96
CA SER A 139 15.15 4.50 20.26
C SER A 139 15.01 4.82 21.75
N LYS A 140 15.46 3.92 22.65
CA LYS A 140 15.43 4.08 24.11
C LYS A 140 16.80 4.41 24.71
N GLU A 141 17.79 4.75 23.88
CA GLU A 141 19.20 4.88 24.29
C GLU A 141 19.74 3.62 24.99
N GLN A 142 19.31 2.45 24.53
CA GLN A 142 19.75 1.15 25.04
C GLN A 142 20.54 0.39 23.96
N SER A 143 21.36 -0.54 24.41
CA SER A 143 22.04 -1.52 23.55
C SER A 143 21.68 -2.93 23.99
N LEU A 144 21.75 -3.90 23.08
CA LEU A 144 21.71 -5.30 23.46
C LEU A 144 23.04 -5.68 24.13
N GLY A 145 22.97 -6.47 25.20
CA GLY A 145 24.11 -7.01 25.90
C GLY A 145 23.98 -8.51 26.14
N LEU A 146 25.11 -9.14 26.41
CA LEU A 146 25.22 -10.54 26.77
C LEU A 146 25.86 -10.65 28.15
N ILE A 147 25.25 -11.43 29.03
CA ILE A 147 25.73 -11.68 30.39
C ILE A 147 25.62 -13.18 30.69
N GLY A 148 26.54 -13.72 31.49
CA GLY A 148 26.57 -15.17 31.71
C GLY A 148 27.36 -15.61 32.93
N SER A 149 27.46 -16.93 33.10
CA SER A 149 27.95 -17.58 34.32
C SER A 149 29.46 -17.56 34.53
N CYS A 150 30.25 -17.19 33.52
CA CYS A 150 31.70 -17.14 33.62
C CYS A 150 32.23 -15.70 33.68
N ASN A 151 33.46 -15.54 34.17
CA ASN A 151 34.05 -14.20 34.39
C ASN A 151 34.18 -13.38 33.10
N ALA A 152 34.45 -14.05 31.97
CA ALA A 152 34.50 -13.40 30.67
C ALA A 152 33.14 -12.83 30.26
N LEU A 153 32.03 -13.40 30.74
CA LEU A 153 30.65 -12.95 30.52
C LEU A 153 30.05 -12.19 31.72
N GLY A 154 30.87 -11.80 32.69
CA GLY A 154 30.44 -10.92 33.80
C GLY A 154 29.89 -11.61 35.05
N ASN A 155 29.87 -12.95 35.15
CA ASN A 155 29.36 -13.71 36.32
C ASN A 155 27.94 -13.31 36.79
N TRP A 156 27.04 -12.96 35.89
CA TRP A 156 25.69 -12.44 36.23
C TRP A 156 25.68 -11.13 37.04
N GLU A 157 26.80 -10.43 37.13
CA GLU A 157 26.88 -9.13 37.80
C GLU A 157 26.22 -8.04 36.94
N TYR A 158 25.16 -7.41 37.46
CA TYR A 158 24.30 -6.44 36.75
C TYR A 158 25.04 -5.27 36.08
N CYS A 159 26.22 -4.92 36.58
CA CYS A 159 27.08 -3.85 36.06
C CYS A 159 28.14 -4.32 35.06
N ARG A 160 28.17 -5.60 34.70
CA ARG A 160 29.19 -6.21 33.82
C ARG A 160 28.62 -6.95 32.59
N PRO A 161 27.53 -6.51 31.93
CA PRO A 161 27.14 -7.09 30.65
C PRO A 161 28.17 -6.73 29.56
N ILE A 162 28.43 -7.64 28.63
CA ILE A 162 29.19 -7.33 27.43
C ILE A 162 28.24 -6.73 26.39
N ARG A 163 28.50 -5.49 25.98
CA ARG A 163 27.66 -4.80 24.99
C ARG A 163 27.87 -5.40 23.60
N MET A 164 26.77 -5.72 22.93
CA MET A 164 26.74 -6.08 21.52
C MET A 164 26.74 -4.82 20.66
N ARG A 165 27.11 -4.96 19.38
CA ARG A 165 26.99 -3.90 18.37
C ARG A 165 25.81 -4.18 17.48
N GLU A 166 24.94 -3.18 17.32
CA GLU A 166 24.00 -3.16 16.21
C GLU A 166 24.84 -2.93 14.94
N VAL A 167 24.86 -3.90 14.04
CA VAL A 167 25.66 -3.88 12.80
C VAL A 167 24.79 -3.55 11.58
N ARG A 168 23.50 -3.87 11.65
CA ARG A 168 22.42 -3.40 10.76
C ARG A 168 21.19 -3.10 11.62
N PRO A 169 20.18 -2.35 11.13
CA PRO A 169 18.98 -2.06 11.91
C PRO A 169 18.41 -3.34 12.56
N ASN A 170 18.33 -3.35 13.88
CA ASN A 170 17.83 -4.44 14.72
C ASN A 170 18.66 -5.75 14.69
N VAL A 171 19.82 -5.76 14.06
CA VAL A 171 20.73 -6.92 13.97
C VAL A 171 21.96 -6.66 14.83
N TRP A 172 22.13 -7.48 15.87
CA TRP A 172 23.16 -7.32 16.89
C TRP A 172 24.20 -8.43 16.81
N GLN A 173 25.47 -8.05 16.92
CA GLN A 173 26.60 -8.99 16.92
C GLN A 173 27.59 -8.72 18.05
N LEU A 174 28.17 -9.80 18.57
CA LEU A 174 29.26 -9.76 19.54
C LEU A 174 30.22 -10.92 19.30
N THR A 175 31.48 -10.59 19.03
CA THR A 175 32.56 -11.57 18.90
C THR A 175 33.38 -11.60 20.18
N VAL A 176 33.57 -12.80 20.75
CA VAL A 176 34.37 -13.04 21.96
C VAL A 176 35.48 -14.05 21.72
N ASP A 177 36.58 -13.91 22.46
CA ASP A 177 37.68 -14.87 22.48
C ASP A 177 37.23 -16.18 23.14
N ALA A 178 37.21 -17.26 22.37
CA ALA A 178 36.77 -18.57 22.85
C ALA A 178 37.66 -19.12 23.96
N SER A 179 38.95 -18.75 24.00
CA SER A 179 39.89 -19.18 25.03
C SER A 179 39.63 -18.56 26.40
N SER A 180 38.88 -17.46 26.44
CA SER A 180 38.46 -16.80 27.69
C SER A 180 37.25 -17.46 28.36
N LEU A 181 36.56 -18.37 27.66
CA LEU A 181 35.34 -19.02 28.10
C LEU A 181 35.63 -20.40 28.70
N LYS A 182 34.84 -20.79 29.72
CA LYS A 182 34.88 -22.13 30.33
C LYS A 182 33.62 -22.88 29.96
N PHE A 183 33.74 -23.97 29.21
CA PHE A 183 32.59 -24.75 28.73
C PHE A 183 32.22 -25.89 29.71
N PRO A 184 30.92 -26.21 29.87
CA PRO A 184 29.78 -25.42 29.39
C PRO A 184 29.57 -24.16 30.24
N PHE A 185 28.94 -23.14 29.65
CA PHE A 185 28.52 -21.94 30.39
C PHE A 185 27.07 -21.60 30.07
N GLU A 186 26.46 -20.80 30.93
CA GLU A 186 25.14 -20.23 30.72
C GLU A 186 25.26 -18.77 30.33
N TYR A 187 24.34 -18.29 29.50
CA TYR A 187 24.23 -16.88 29.15
C TYR A 187 22.80 -16.45 28.86
N LYS A 188 22.57 -15.15 28.91
CA LYS A 188 21.30 -14.49 28.64
C LYS A 188 21.54 -13.13 27.97
N PHE A 189 20.59 -12.71 27.15
CA PHE A 189 20.56 -11.37 26.57
C PHE A 189 19.85 -10.38 27.51
N VAL A 190 20.35 -9.16 27.53
CA VAL A 190 19.90 -8.08 28.40
C VAL A 190 19.85 -6.77 27.62
N ALA A 191 18.91 -5.88 27.95
CA ALA A 191 18.96 -4.50 27.51
C ALA A 191 19.92 -3.76 28.46
N VAL A 192 20.82 -2.97 27.91
CA VAL A 192 21.87 -2.25 28.64
C VAL A 192 21.71 -0.76 28.40
N SER A 193 21.71 0.02 29.47
CA SER A 193 21.69 1.48 29.35
C SER A 193 22.97 1.99 28.69
N ASN A 194 22.85 2.79 27.64
CA ASN A 194 24.04 3.39 27.02
C ASN A 194 24.75 4.36 27.98
N LYS A 195 23.97 5.03 28.85
CA LYS A 195 24.44 5.99 29.87
C LYS A 195 25.19 5.32 31.02
N THR A 196 24.60 4.31 31.67
CA THR A 196 25.19 3.73 32.89
C THR A 196 25.99 2.45 32.63
N GLY A 197 25.73 1.75 31.51
CA GLY A 197 26.27 0.42 31.25
C GLY A 197 25.72 -0.70 32.11
N ALA A 198 24.77 -0.39 32.99
CA ALA A 198 24.04 -1.39 33.74
C ALA A 198 22.97 -2.04 32.87
N VAL A 199 22.60 -3.26 33.23
CA VAL A 199 21.37 -3.89 32.73
C VAL A 199 20.17 -2.96 33.04
N VAL A 200 19.12 -3.02 32.23
CA VAL A 200 17.84 -2.32 32.46
C VAL A 200 16.66 -3.27 32.29
N ALA A 201 16.80 -4.29 31.44
CA ALA A 201 15.82 -5.36 31.34
C ALA A 201 16.50 -6.68 30.98
N TRP A 202 15.90 -7.78 31.42
CA TRP A 202 16.29 -9.13 31.04
C TRP A 202 15.35 -9.65 29.97
N GLU A 203 15.86 -10.42 29.01
CA GLU A 203 14.96 -11.08 28.06
C GLU A 203 14.01 -12.06 28.78
N THR A 204 12.87 -12.38 28.15
CA THR A 204 11.83 -13.23 28.73
C THR A 204 12.15 -14.71 28.70
N ARG A 205 13.07 -15.15 27.83
CA ARG A 205 13.45 -16.56 27.66
C ARG A 205 14.32 -17.07 28.82
N ASN A 206 14.37 -18.39 28.99
CA ASN A 206 15.26 -19.05 29.95
C ASN A 206 16.75 -18.84 29.62
N ASN A 207 17.63 -19.06 30.59
CA ASN A 207 19.07 -19.08 30.36
C ASN A 207 19.41 -20.08 29.25
N ARG A 208 20.26 -19.67 28.31
CA ARG A 208 20.79 -20.58 27.28
C ARG A 208 22.03 -21.26 27.83
N ILE A 209 22.13 -22.57 27.63
CA ILE A 209 23.33 -23.34 27.97
C ILE A 209 24.13 -23.53 26.69
N PHE A 210 25.39 -23.09 26.70
CA PHE A 210 26.27 -23.19 25.56
C PHE A 210 27.21 -24.39 25.71
N HIS A 211 27.12 -25.30 24.74
CA HIS A 211 27.99 -26.46 24.62
C HIS A 211 28.70 -26.41 23.26
N THR A 212 30.03 -26.54 23.27
CA THR A 212 30.79 -26.77 22.03
C THR A 212 32.04 -27.59 22.34
N GLN A 213 32.60 -28.21 21.31
CA GLN A 213 33.95 -28.78 21.40
C GLN A 213 34.99 -27.64 21.36
N PRO A 214 36.18 -27.81 21.96
CA PRO A 214 37.24 -26.81 21.87
C PRO A 214 37.55 -26.43 20.42
N LEU A 215 37.39 -25.15 20.09
CA LEU A 215 37.67 -24.62 18.76
C LEU A 215 39.18 -24.62 18.48
N GLN A 216 39.55 -25.00 17.26
CA GLN A 216 40.93 -24.92 16.80
C GLN A 216 41.32 -23.48 16.48
N ARG A 217 42.63 -23.23 16.46
CA ARG A 217 43.16 -21.93 16.03
C ARG A 217 42.80 -21.69 14.55
N GLY A 218 42.23 -20.53 14.27
CA GLY A 218 41.72 -20.09 12.98
C GLY A 218 40.21 -20.31 12.80
N GLU A 219 39.55 -20.98 13.76
CA GLU A 219 38.11 -21.24 13.71
C GLU A 219 37.29 -20.14 14.40
N THR A 220 36.18 -19.77 13.75
CA THR A 220 35.15 -18.90 14.30
C THR A 220 33.83 -19.65 14.30
N TYR A 221 33.19 -19.75 15.46
CA TYR A 221 31.92 -20.43 15.59
C TYR A 221 30.78 -19.43 15.74
N PHE A 222 29.73 -19.60 14.93
CA PHE A 222 28.52 -18.81 14.96
C PHE A 222 27.41 -19.71 15.50
N PRO A 223 26.99 -19.55 16.76
CA PRO A 223 25.76 -20.19 17.23
C PRO A 223 24.54 -19.73 16.41
N PRO A 224 23.42 -20.49 16.50
CA PRO A 224 22.16 -20.12 15.88
C PRO A 224 21.77 -18.69 16.23
N GLU A 225 21.37 -17.92 15.20
CA GLU A 225 20.80 -16.60 15.43
C GLU A 225 19.53 -16.71 16.28
N THR A 226 19.26 -15.71 17.10
CA THR A 226 18.11 -15.73 18.01
C THR A 226 17.38 -14.39 18.02
N GLU A 227 16.06 -14.45 17.95
CA GLU A 227 15.21 -13.32 18.30
C GLU A 227 15.20 -13.15 19.83
N VAL A 228 15.38 -11.90 20.26
CA VAL A 228 15.41 -11.52 21.67
C VAL A 228 14.16 -10.71 22.00
N PHE A 229 13.47 -11.13 23.06
CA PHE A 229 12.22 -10.52 23.50
C PHE A 229 12.36 -9.98 24.91
N PHE A 230 11.93 -8.74 25.11
CA PHE A 230 11.77 -8.13 26.43
C PHE A 230 10.28 -8.04 26.77
N ASN A 231 9.96 -8.10 28.06
CA ASN A 231 8.60 -7.94 28.55
C ASN A 231 8.13 -6.50 28.26
N THR A 232 7.49 -6.30 27.11
CA THR A 232 7.07 -4.98 26.61
C THR A 232 5.66 -5.09 26.09
N ARG A 233 4.79 -4.16 26.49
CA ARG A 233 3.39 -4.14 26.05
C ARG A 233 3.30 -4.08 24.52
N SER A 234 2.26 -4.69 23.97
CA SER A 234 1.93 -4.56 22.55
C SER A 234 1.67 -3.10 22.21
N LEU A 235 2.30 -2.63 21.14
CA LEU A 235 2.21 -1.24 20.75
C LEU A 235 0.88 -1.00 20.04
N ARG A 236 -0.01 -0.25 20.68
CA ARG A 236 -1.24 0.27 20.08
C ARG A 236 -1.12 1.78 20.00
N VAL A 237 -1.52 2.37 18.88
CA VAL A 237 -1.44 3.82 18.66
C VAL A 237 -2.74 4.35 18.07
N ALA A 238 -2.99 5.63 18.31
CA ALA A 238 -4.09 6.39 17.71
C ALA A 238 -3.55 7.38 16.66
N GLY A 239 -4.40 7.75 15.72
CA GLY A 239 -4.05 8.68 14.65
C GLY A 239 -5.25 9.30 13.95
N CYS A 240 -4.93 10.17 12.99
CA CYS A 240 -5.91 10.87 12.17
C CYS A 240 -5.66 10.60 10.69
N ALA A 241 -6.74 10.37 9.93
CA ALA A 241 -6.74 10.38 8.48
C ALA A 241 -7.25 11.73 7.96
N ILE A 242 -6.50 12.35 7.04
CA ILE A 242 -6.89 13.60 6.38
C ILE A 242 -6.18 13.74 5.02
N PRO A 243 -6.87 14.09 3.93
CA PRO A 243 -6.21 14.43 2.67
C PRO A 243 -5.40 15.72 2.80
N VAL A 244 -4.21 15.79 2.19
CA VAL A 244 -3.36 16.99 2.28
C VAL A 244 -4.07 18.21 1.71
N PHE A 245 -4.77 18.06 0.57
CA PHE A 245 -5.50 19.16 -0.07
C PHE A 245 -6.58 19.77 0.84
N SER A 246 -7.09 18.99 1.80
CA SER A 246 -8.14 19.41 2.73
C SER A 246 -7.63 20.25 3.90
N LEU A 247 -6.31 20.32 4.13
CA LEU A 247 -5.76 21.13 5.21
C LEU A 247 -6.03 22.63 4.98
N ARG A 248 -6.19 23.36 6.07
CA ARG A 248 -6.42 24.80 6.05
C ARG A 248 -5.58 25.50 7.09
N SER A 249 -4.70 26.40 6.68
CA SER A 249 -4.07 27.39 7.56
C SER A 249 -4.45 28.80 7.14
N GLU A 250 -4.18 29.77 8.00
CA GLU A 250 -4.31 31.20 7.68
C GLU A 250 -3.45 31.59 6.45
N GLY A 251 -2.34 30.87 6.23
CA GLY A 251 -1.36 31.11 5.16
C GLY A 251 -1.58 30.30 3.87
N SER A 252 -2.43 29.27 3.85
CA SER A 252 -2.66 28.44 2.65
C SER A 252 -3.11 29.26 1.43
N PHE A 253 -2.80 28.79 0.22
CA PHE A 253 -3.26 29.36 -1.04
C PHE A 253 -4.50 28.62 -1.56
N GLY A 254 -5.59 28.61 -0.78
CA GLY A 254 -6.86 27.94 -1.16
C GLY A 254 -6.87 26.40 -1.12
N VAL A 255 -5.72 25.77 -0.86
CA VAL A 255 -5.53 24.32 -0.74
C VAL A 255 -4.49 24.03 0.33
N GLY A 256 -4.59 22.89 1.00
CA GLY A 256 -3.55 22.43 1.92
C GLY A 256 -2.28 21.98 1.19
N ASP A 257 -1.12 22.29 1.77
CA ASP A 257 0.21 21.99 1.23
C ASP A 257 1.12 21.25 2.22
N PHE A 258 2.38 20.98 1.84
CA PHE A 258 3.31 20.28 2.73
C PHE A 258 3.71 21.08 3.98
N GLY A 259 3.68 22.42 3.93
CA GLY A 259 3.83 23.26 5.12
C GLY A 259 2.67 23.11 6.09
N ASP A 260 1.45 23.04 5.56
CA ASP A 260 0.25 22.75 6.35
C ASP A 260 0.30 21.34 6.94
N LEU A 261 0.77 20.34 6.19
CA LEU A 261 0.95 18.97 6.69
C LEU A 261 1.92 18.93 7.89
N LYS A 262 3.04 19.66 7.81
CA LYS A 262 3.99 19.79 8.93
C LYS A 262 3.34 20.43 10.17
N THR A 263 2.47 21.42 9.97
CA THR A 263 1.71 22.07 11.04
C THR A 263 0.69 21.11 11.65
N PHE A 264 -0.03 20.34 10.82
CA PHE A 264 -0.95 19.30 11.28
C PHE A 264 -0.24 18.19 12.08
N ILE A 265 0.96 17.79 11.67
CA ILE A 265 1.80 16.84 12.45
C ILE A 265 2.14 17.41 13.84
N THR A 266 2.29 18.73 13.97
CA THR A 266 2.50 19.37 15.28
C THR A 266 1.25 19.23 16.17
N TRP A 267 0.06 19.42 15.61
CA TRP A 267 -1.20 19.17 16.31
C TRP A 267 -1.37 17.70 16.72
N ALA A 268 -1.11 16.77 15.79
CA ALA A 268 -1.16 15.33 16.06
C ALA A 268 -0.20 14.96 17.21
N SER A 269 1.03 15.47 17.19
CA SER A 269 2.00 15.26 18.27
C SER A 269 1.52 15.83 19.61
N ALA A 270 0.94 17.04 19.62
CA ALA A 270 0.43 17.69 20.82
C ALA A 270 -0.76 16.93 21.44
N THR A 271 -1.57 16.27 20.63
CA THR A 271 -2.71 15.44 21.05
C THR A 271 -2.34 13.97 21.26
N LYS A 272 -1.04 13.63 21.28
CA LYS A 272 -0.49 12.26 21.45
C LYS A 272 -0.86 11.26 20.34
N GLN A 273 -1.40 11.74 19.22
CA GLN A 273 -1.56 10.93 18.02
C GLN A 273 -0.20 10.62 17.42
N LYS A 274 -0.01 9.37 17.01
CA LYS A 274 1.26 8.85 16.49
C LYS A 274 1.19 8.44 15.02
N VAL A 275 0.03 8.60 14.38
CA VAL A 275 -0.14 8.33 12.96
C VAL A 275 -0.92 9.46 12.31
N VAL A 276 -0.42 9.95 11.17
CA VAL A 276 -1.14 10.80 10.23
C VAL A 276 -1.23 10.03 8.92
N GLN A 277 -2.44 9.66 8.53
CA GLN A 277 -2.70 9.02 7.24
C GLN A 277 -3.14 10.06 6.22
N ILE A 278 -2.51 10.03 5.05
CA ILE A 278 -2.85 10.91 3.92
C ILE A 278 -3.31 10.10 2.72
N LEU A 279 -4.10 10.73 1.85
CA LEU A 279 -4.43 10.19 0.53
C LEU A 279 -3.23 10.28 -0.43
N PRO A 280 -3.30 9.68 -1.64
CA PRO A 280 -2.26 9.84 -2.64
C PRO A 280 -1.99 11.32 -2.94
N ILE A 281 -0.70 11.65 -3.09
CA ILE A 281 -0.21 13.02 -3.35
C ILE A 281 0.44 13.16 -4.73
N ASN A 282 0.33 12.12 -5.55
CA ASN A 282 0.92 12.04 -6.87
C ASN A 282 0.28 13.05 -7.84
N ASP A 283 1.02 13.46 -8.86
CA ASP A 283 0.48 14.36 -9.89
C ASP A 283 -0.64 13.67 -10.68
N THR A 284 -1.77 14.36 -10.83
CA THR A 284 -2.98 13.93 -11.53
C THR A 284 -3.34 14.86 -12.69
N THR A 285 -2.48 15.85 -13.01
CA THR A 285 -2.73 16.86 -14.03
C THR A 285 -2.79 16.22 -15.43
N MET A 286 -3.99 16.09 -16.00
CA MET A 286 -4.24 15.51 -17.33
C MET A 286 -4.89 16.52 -18.27
N THR A 287 -5.86 17.27 -17.76
CA THR A 287 -6.74 18.16 -18.54
C THR A 287 -6.75 19.61 -18.06
N ASP A 288 -6.11 19.89 -16.90
CA ASP A 288 -6.19 21.16 -16.18
C ASP A 288 -7.62 21.52 -15.72
N THR A 289 -8.50 20.51 -15.61
CA THR A 289 -9.88 20.68 -15.13
C THR A 289 -10.08 20.04 -13.76
N TRP A 290 -11.22 20.31 -13.13
CA TRP A 290 -11.60 19.70 -11.85
C TRP A 290 -11.64 18.16 -11.88
N MET A 291 -11.75 17.53 -13.06
CA MET A 291 -11.68 16.07 -13.22
C MET A 291 -10.32 15.50 -12.78
N ASP A 292 -9.28 16.31 -12.81
CA ASP A 292 -7.94 15.93 -12.36
C ASP A 292 -7.85 15.85 -10.82
N SER A 293 -8.89 16.28 -10.08
CA SER A 293 -8.90 16.23 -8.61
C SER A 293 -8.90 14.83 -8.01
N TYR A 294 -9.15 13.79 -8.82
CA TYR A 294 -9.20 12.40 -8.35
C TYR A 294 -7.80 11.85 -8.01
N PRO A 295 -7.45 11.64 -6.72
CA PRO A 295 -6.08 11.34 -6.31
C PRO A 295 -5.55 9.97 -6.78
N TYR A 296 -6.45 9.04 -7.10
CA TYR A 296 -6.09 7.67 -7.49
C TYR A 296 -5.85 7.51 -9.00
N ASN A 297 -6.04 8.56 -9.80
CA ASN A 297 -5.78 8.56 -11.24
C ASN A 297 -4.51 9.34 -11.61
N SER A 298 -3.38 8.96 -10.98
CA SER A 298 -2.10 9.66 -11.16
C SER A 298 -1.50 9.49 -12.56
N ILE A 299 -0.89 10.56 -13.08
CA ILE A 299 -0.10 10.53 -14.31
C ILE A 299 1.33 10.03 -14.10
N SER A 300 1.80 9.97 -12.85
CA SER A 300 3.05 9.29 -12.51
C SER A 300 3.02 8.72 -11.09
N ILE A 301 3.57 7.52 -10.92
CA ILE A 301 3.78 6.92 -9.59
C ILE A 301 4.94 7.55 -8.79
N TYR A 302 5.78 8.36 -9.43
CA TYR A 302 6.94 9.00 -8.79
C TYR A 302 6.71 10.48 -8.47
N ALA A 303 6.09 11.21 -9.40
CA ALA A 303 5.97 12.67 -9.31
C ALA A 303 4.85 13.09 -8.36
N PHE A 304 5.08 14.17 -7.61
CA PHE A 304 4.09 14.76 -6.70
C PHE A 304 3.34 15.91 -7.38
N HIS A 305 2.09 16.12 -6.99
CA HIS A 305 1.27 17.17 -7.58
C HIS A 305 1.82 18.56 -7.22
N PRO A 306 2.05 19.46 -8.20
CA PRO A 306 2.53 20.83 -7.96
C PRO A 306 1.69 21.68 -6.98
N MET A 307 0.42 21.32 -6.74
CA MET A 307 -0.43 22.05 -5.82
C MET A 307 0.06 21.98 -4.37
N TYR A 308 0.85 20.97 -4.00
CA TYR A 308 1.33 20.78 -2.64
C TYR A 308 2.59 21.58 -2.29
N ILE A 309 3.11 22.40 -3.22
CA ILE A 309 4.19 23.35 -2.94
C ILE A 309 3.67 24.46 -2.06
N ASP A 310 4.23 24.62 -0.87
CA ASP A 310 4.00 25.76 0.00
C ASP A 310 4.76 26.98 -0.54
N LEU A 311 4.03 27.96 -1.06
CA LEU A 311 4.62 29.19 -1.61
C LEU A 311 5.29 30.06 -0.53
N ARG A 312 4.93 29.90 0.75
CA ARG A 312 5.49 30.67 1.88
C ARG A 312 6.93 30.27 2.19
N GLN A 313 7.33 29.07 1.77
CA GLN A 313 8.68 28.54 1.96
C GLN A 313 9.62 28.88 0.80
N LEU A 314 9.11 29.55 -0.24
CA LEU A 314 9.87 29.96 -1.41
C LEU A 314 10.35 31.41 -1.28
N PRO A 315 11.38 31.81 -2.04
CA PRO A 315 11.73 33.23 -2.17
C PRO A 315 10.54 34.07 -2.63
N ALA A 316 10.46 35.31 -2.13
CA ALA A 316 9.45 36.25 -2.57
C ALA A 316 9.69 36.67 -4.04
N LEU A 317 8.60 36.88 -4.78
CA LEU A 317 8.68 37.48 -6.11
C LEU A 317 9.20 38.92 -6.02
N GLN A 318 10.19 39.25 -6.84
CA GLN A 318 10.74 40.61 -6.93
C GLN A 318 9.78 41.60 -7.59
N ASN A 319 8.82 41.11 -8.39
CA ASN A 319 7.78 41.93 -8.99
C ASN A 319 6.68 42.21 -7.94
N GLU A 320 6.68 43.43 -7.40
CA GLU A 320 5.74 43.87 -6.35
C GLU A 320 4.27 43.82 -6.81
N GLU A 321 3.96 44.22 -8.05
CA GLU A 321 2.59 44.19 -8.58
C GLU A 321 2.06 42.75 -8.68
N ALA A 322 2.88 41.84 -9.19
CA ALA A 322 2.55 40.42 -9.26
C ALA A 322 2.43 39.81 -7.85
N SER A 323 3.35 40.14 -6.94
CA SER A 323 3.30 39.69 -5.55
C SER A 323 1.99 40.10 -4.86
N GLN A 324 1.58 41.36 -5.02
CA GLN A 324 0.32 41.86 -4.48
C GLN A 324 -0.89 41.15 -5.12
N MET A 325 -0.90 40.97 -6.44
CA MET A 325 -1.96 40.25 -7.14
C MET A 325 -2.13 38.82 -6.62
N PHE A 326 -1.03 38.09 -6.42
CA PHE A 326 -1.09 36.72 -5.89
C PHE A 326 -1.51 36.69 -4.42
N GLU A 327 -1.15 37.69 -3.61
CA GLU A 327 -1.63 37.78 -2.23
C GLU A 327 -3.15 38.03 -2.17
N GLU A 328 -3.69 38.87 -3.05
CA GLU A 328 -5.14 39.06 -3.18
C GLU A 328 -5.84 37.76 -3.58
N GLN A 329 -5.29 37.00 -4.53
CA GLN A 329 -5.83 35.69 -4.89
C GLN A 329 -5.69 34.66 -3.75
N ARG A 330 -4.57 34.67 -3.00
CA ARG A 330 -4.38 33.81 -1.83
C ARG A 330 -5.49 34.04 -0.82
N ILE A 331 -5.77 35.31 -0.46
CA ILE A 331 -6.82 35.68 0.49
C ILE A 331 -8.19 35.24 -0.04
N ARG A 332 -8.51 35.54 -1.30
CA ARG A 332 -9.78 35.16 -1.93
C ARG A 332 -9.98 33.64 -1.91
N LEU A 333 -9.04 32.88 -2.46
CA LEU A 333 -9.16 31.43 -2.57
C LEU A 333 -9.14 30.76 -1.19
N ASN A 334 -8.33 31.26 -0.24
CA ASN A 334 -8.30 30.70 1.11
C ASN A 334 -9.58 30.96 1.92
N SER A 335 -10.38 31.96 1.53
CA SER A 335 -11.67 32.25 2.16
C SER A 335 -12.79 31.28 1.74
N LEU A 336 -12.63 30.56 0.62
CA LEU A 336 -13.64 29.63 0.11
C LEU A 336 -13.83 28.44 1.05
N PRO A 337 -15.07 27.92 1.18
CA PRO A 337 -15.38 26.77 2.05
C PRO A 337 -14.89 25.43 1.49
N GLN A 338 -14.64 25.36 0.18
CA GLN A 338 -14.14 24.19 -0.53
C GLN A 338 -13.00 24.60 -1.45
N VAL A 339 -12.18 23.64 -1.85
CA VAL A 339 -11.06 23.88 -2.78
C VAL A 339 -11.62 24.24 -4.16
N ASP A 340 -11.22 25.39 -4.70
CA ASP A 340 -11.39 25.74 -6.10
C ASP A 340 -10.17 25.23 -6.89
N TYR A 341 -10.21 23.95 -7.27
CA TYR A 341 -9.06 23.19 -7.76
C TYR A 341 -8.41 23.82 -8.99
N GLU A 342 -9.23 24.23 -9.97
CA GLU A 342 -8.78 24.79 -11.23
C GLU A 342 -8.10 26.14 -11.01
N GLU A 343 -8.74 27.04 -10.27
CA GLU A 343 -8.20 28.38 -10.04
C GLU A 343 -6.96 28.34 -9.12
N VAL A 344 -6.95 27.49 -8.09
CA VAL A 344 -5.75 27.28 -7.25
C VAL A 344 -4.58 26.79 -8.08
N ASN A 345 -4.75 25.74 -8.88
CA ASN A 345 -3.67 25.20 -9.71
C ASN A 345 -3.16 26.24 -10.70
N LYS A 346 -4.07 26.94 -11.38
CA LYS A 346 -3.74 28.02 -12.31
C LYS A 346 -2.92 29.13 -11.64
N GLN A 347 -3.37 29.64 -10.50
CA GLN A 347 -2.69 30.74 -9.80
C GLN A 347 -1.32 30.31 -9.25
N LYS A 348 -1.25 29.15 -8.58
CA LYS A 348 0.03 28.63 -8.06
C LYS A 348 1.02 28.34 -9.19
N ARG A 349 0.57 27.76 -10.30
CA ARG A 349 1.42 27.49 -11.48
C ARG A 349 1.94 28.78 -12.11
N SER A 350 1.11 29.82 -12.21
CA SER A 350 1.56 31.15 -12.67
C SER A 350 2.60 31.76 -11.73
N TYR A 351 2.38 31.72 -10.41
CA TYR A 351 3.36 32.17 -9.42
C TYR A 351 4.70 31.44 -9.58
N LEU A 352 4.65 30.11 -9.67
CA LEU A 352 5.82 29.25 -9.75
C LEU A 352 6.60 29.45 -11.06
N ARG A 353 5.92 29.76 -12.18
CA ARG A 353 6.62 30.12 -13.43
C ARG A 353 7.40 31.42 -13.30
N MET A 354 6.79 32.44 -12.72
CA MET A 354 7.47 33.73 -12.48
C MET A 354 8.65 33.56 -11.52
N LEU A 355 8.47 32.75 -10.48
CA LEU A 355 9.56 32.43 -9.55
C LEU A 355 10.68 31.64 -10.23
N PHE A 356 10.34 30.67 -11.09
CA PHE A 356 11.32 29.91 -11.84
C PHE A 356 12.16 30.81 -12.75
N GLU A 357 11.54 31.75 -13.46
CA GLU A 357 12.27 32.74 -14.27
C GLU A 357 13.22 33.61 -13.44
N GLN A 358 12.88 33.87 -12.17
CA GLN A 358 13.71 34.62 -11.23
C GLN A 358 14.87 33.78 -10.65
N GLU A 359 14.63 32.52 -10.31
CA GLU A 359 15.54 31.71 -9.48
C GLU A 359 16.20 30.54 -10.21
N SER A 360 15.84 30.25 -11.46
CA SER A 360 16.28 29.02 -12.16
C SER A 360 17.80 28.88 -12.23
N GLU A 361 18.53 29.98 -12.44
CA GLU A 361 20.00 29.93 -12.50
C GLU A 361 20.60 29.52 -11.14
N ASN A 362 20.07 30.03 -10.03
CA ASN A 362 20.55 29.75 -8.68
C ASN A 362 20.22 28.31 -8.26
N ILE A 363 18.99 27.87 -8.52
CA ILE A 363 18.49 26.58 -8.02
C ILE A 363 19.07 25.42 -8.84
N LEU A 364 19.03 25.53 -10.17
CA LEU A 364 19.46 24.44 -11.05
C LEU A 364 20.98 24.20 -11.03
N THR A 365 21.76 25.14 -10.49
CA THR A 365 23.22 25.02 -10.29
C THR A 365 23.60 24.71 -8.83
N SER A 366 22.62 24.55 -7.94
CA SER A 366 22.90 24.22 -6.54
C SER A 366 23.32 22.76 -6.38
N GLU A 367 24.26 22.48 -5.47
CA GLU A 367 24.72 21.11 -5.19
C GLU A 367 23.57 20.17 -4.78
N SER A 368 22.59 20.71 -4.06
CA SER A 368 21.43 19.94 -3.61
C SER A 368 20.48 19.57 -4.76
N PHE A 369 20.30 20.45 -5.74
CA PHE A 369 19.54 20.14 -6.95
C PHE A 369 20.29 19.13 -7.82
N GLU A 370 21.60 19.31 -8.02
CA GLU A 370 22.41 18.36 -8.79
C GLU A 370 22.37 16.94 -8.19
N ALA A 371 22.42 16.84 -6.86
CA ALA A 371 22.25 15.57 -6.15
C ALA A 371 20.86 14.98 -6.39
N PHE A 372 19.80 15.76 -6.19
CA PHE A 372 18.42 15.34 -6.46
C PHE A 372 18.24 14.86 -7.91
N PHE A 373 18.71 15.64 -8.88
CA PHE A 373 18.59 15.33 -10.29
C PHE A 373 19.36 14.05 -10.63
N ARG A 374 20.61 13.91 -10.17
CA ARG A 374 21.42 12.70 -10.39
C ARG A 374 20.72 11.45 -9.88
N ASP A 375 20.12 11.54 -8.70
CA ASP A 375 19.51 10.40 -8.01
C ASP A 375 18.10 10.08 -8.56
N ASN A 376 17.46 11.00 -9.30
CA ASN A 376 16.08 10.86 -9.79
C ASN A 376 15.91 10.92 -11.32
N LYS A 377 16.97 11.17 -12.09
CA LYS A 377 16.91 11.41 -13.55
C LYS A 377 16.19 10.32 -14.35
N GLU A 378 16.19 9.07 -13.88
CA GLU A 378 15.56 7.94 -14.58
C GLU A 378 14.05 8.14 -14.78
N TRP A 379 13.34 8.61 -13.75
CA TRP A 379 11.90 8.90 -13.84
C TRP A 379 11.63 10.39 -14.10
N LEU A 380 12.52 11.27 -13.63
CA LEU A 380 12.32 12.72 -13.70
C LEU A 380 12.37 13.27 -15.13
N ILE A 381 13.29 12.76 -15.97
CA ILE A 381 13.41 13.17 -17.37
C ILE A 381 12.14 12.80 -18.17
N PRO A 382 11.68 11.52 -18.16
CA PRO A 382 10.42 11.16 -18.82
C PRO A 382 9.21 11.95 -18.31
N TYR A 383 9.10 12.17 -17.00
CA TYR A 383 8.00 12.94 -16.41
C TYR A 383 7.99 14.41 -16.91
N ALA A 384 9.14 15.07 -16.94
CA ALA A 384 9.23 16.46 -17.39
C ALA A 384 8.94 16.59 -18.89
N ALA A 385 9.46 15.67 -19.70
CA ALA A 385 9.16 15.59 -21.12
C ALA A 385 7.67 15.33 -21.38
N TYR A 386 7.08 14.35 -20.68
CA TYR A 386 5.65 14.06 -20.72
C TYR A 386 4.82 15.31 -20.39
N SER A 387 5.16 16.00 -19.31
CA SER A 387 4.39 17.17 -18.87
C SER A 387 4.51 18.35 -19.85
N TYR A 388 5.67 18.51 -20.48
CA TYR A 388 5.86 19.46 -21.58
C TYR A 388 5.02 19.08 -22.81
N LEU A 389 5.02 17.81 -23.21
CA LEU A 389 4.27 17.31 -24.37
C LEU A 389 2.76 17.35 -24.16
N ARG A 390 2.28 17.03 -22.95
CA ARG A 390 0.88 17.21 -22.55
C ARG A 390 0.44 18.66 -22.72
N ASP A 391 1.19 19.60 -22.14
CA ASP A 391 0.89 21.02 -22.23
C ASP A 391 0.92 21.53 -23.68
N LEU A 392 1.87 21.05 -24.49
CA LEU A 392 2.01 21.42 -25.90
C LEU A 392 0.84 20.93 -26.76
N ASN A 393 0.35 19.72 -26.50
CA ASN A 393 -0.71 19.08 -27.29
C ASN A 393 -2.11 19.26 -26.67
N HIS A 394 -2.22 19.87 -25.49
CA HIS A 394 -3.46 20.03 -24.73
C HIS A 394 -4.20 18.71 -24.45
N THR A 395 -3.45 17.60 -24.33
CA THR A 395 -4.01 16.28 -24.02
C THR A 395 -2.94 15.38 -23.40
N SER A 396 -3.35 14.59 -22.41
CA SER A 396 -2.52 13.53 -21.83
C SER A 396 -2.47 12.28 -22.71
N ASP A 397 -3.38 12.13 -23.67
CA ASP A 397 -3.39 10.98 -24.58
C ASP A 397 -2.23 11.09 -25.58
N PHE A 398 -1.15 10.40 -25.23
CA PHE A 398 0.09 10.39 -25.98
C PHE A 398 -0.07 9.87 -27.41
N ASN A 399 -1.14 9.12 -27.74
CA ASN A 399 -1.41 8.72 -29.13
C ASN A 399 -1.60 9.94 -30.06
N ASN A 400 -1.92 11.10 -29.51
CA ASN A 400 -2.11 12.35 -30.25
C ASN A 400 -0.85 13.24 -30.30
N TRP A 401 0.31 12.78 -29.80
CA TRP A 401 1.56 13.57 -29.77
C TRP A 401 2.44 13.43 -31.01
N GLY A 402 1.91 12.86 -32.10
CA GLY A 402 2.63 12.70 -33.36
C GLY A 402 3.85 11.78 -33.22
N GLU A 403 5.05 12.31 -33.48
CA GLU A 403 6.30 11.53 -33.41
C GLU A 403 6.62 11.02 -32.00
N TYR A 404 6.13 11.70 -30.95
CA TYR A 404 6.31 11.30 -29.55
C TYR A 404 5.24 10.34 -29.03
N SER A 405 4.37 9.83 -29.91
CA SER A 405 3.30 8.88 -29.53
C SER A 405 3.81 7.56 -28.97
N ARG A 406 5.08 7.22 -29.26
CA ARG A 406 5.81 6.14 -28.61
C ARG A 406 7.04 6.72 -27.95
N TYR A 407 7.33 6.24 -26.74
CA TYR A 407 8.53 6.66 -26.03
C TYR A 407 9.79 6.16 -26.73
N ASP A 408 10.73 7.07 -26.98
CA ASP A 408 12.08 6.80 -27.48
C ASP A 408 13.09 7.51 -26.58
N LYS A 409 14.02 6.74 -26.00
CA LYS A 409 14.90 7.25 -24.96
C LYS A 409 15.87 8.31 -25.49
N GLU A 410 16.45 8.09 -26.66
CA GLU A 410 17.39 9.00 -27.30
C GLU A 410 16.69 10.30 -27.72
N GLN A 411 15.51 10.22 -28.33
CA GLN A 411 14.71 11.39 -28.74
C GLN A 411 14.34 12.26 -27.53
N ILE A 412 13.95 11.65 -26.41
CA ILE A 412 13.63 12.38 -25.19
C ILE A 412 14.87 12.98 -24.53
N GLN A 413 16.02 12.32 -24.60
CA GLN A 413 17.29 12.91 -24.15
C GLN A 413 17.68 14.13 -24.97
N GLU A 414 17.49 14.11 -26.30
CA GLU A 414 17.72 15.27 -27.16
C GLU A 414 16.74 16.40 -26.86
N LEU A 415 15.45 16.09 -26.70
CA LEU A 415 14.42 17.07 -26.32
C LEU A 415 14.74 17.76 -24.99
N CYS A 416 15.29 17.01 -24.03
CA CYS A 416 15.65 17.47 -22.69
C CYS A 416 17.09 18.02 -22.58
N ASN A 417 17.83 18.11 -23.68
CA ASN A 417 19.19 18.65 -23.68
C ASN A 417 19.15 20.16 -23.35
N PRO A 418 20.05 20.69 -22.48
CA PRO A 418 20.17 22.13 -22.22
C PRO A 418 20.21 23.05 -23.46
N ASP A 419 20.75 22.56 -24.58
CA ASP A 419 20.82 23.30 -25.85
C ASP A 419 19.47 23.32 -26.64
N SER A 420 18.48 22.53 -26.22
CA SER A 420 17.16 22.46 -26.85
C SER A 420 16.31 23.70 -26.55
N THR A 421 15.57 24.18 -27.54
CA THR A 421 14.60 25.27 -27.36
C THR A 421 13.46 24.94 -26.40
N ALA A 422 13.21 23.64 -26.15
CA ALA A 422 12.22 23.18 -25.18
C ALA A 422 12.75 23.14 -23.75
N TYR A 423 14.07 23.22 -23.55
CA TYR A 423 14.70 22.95 -22.25
C TYR A 423 14.18 23.83 -21.13
N SER A 424 14.03 25.14 -21.33
CA SER A 424 13.53 26.04 -20.27
C SER A 424 12.13 25.65 -19.78
N LYS A 425 11.25 25.20 -20.68
CA LYS A 425 9.91 24.73 -20.34
C LYS A 425 9.92 23.37 -19.63
N ILE A 426 10.88 22.51 -19.97
CA ILE A 426 11.08 21.20 -19.33
C ILE A 426 11.72 21.36 -17.94
N ALA A 427 12.73 22.20 -17.82
CA ALA A 427 13.47 22.46 -16.59
C ALA A 427 12.57 23.04 -15.49
N PHE A 428 11.50 23.75 -15.85
CA PHE A 428 10.44 24.14 -14.93
C PHE A 428 9.89 22.95 -14.14
N TYR A 429 9.68 21.80 -14.77
CA TYR A 429 9.19 20.60 -14.08
C TYR A 429 10.23 19.94 -13.19
N TYR A 430 11.52 20.05 -13.52
CA TYR A 430 12.59 19.64 -12.61
C TYR A 430 12.58 20.48 -11.34
N PHE A 431 12.44 21.80 -11.49
CA PHE A 431 12.30 22.74 -10.37
C PHE A 431 11.09 22.39 -9.49
N LEU A 432 9.90 22.19 -10.08
CA LEU A 432 8.70 21.85 -9.32
C LEU A 432 8.91 20.58 -8.47
N GLN A 433 9.42 19.51 -9.07
CA GLN A 433 9.63 18.25 -8.35
C GLN A 433 10.74 18.34 -7.30
N TYR A 434 11.77 19.17 -7.53
CA TYR A 434 12.79 19.45 -6.53
C TYR A 434 12.20 20.18 -5.31
N GLU A 435 11.40 21.23 -5.51
CA GLU A 435 10.78 21.96 -4.39
C GLU A 435 9.82 21.07 -3.60
N LEU A 436 9.01 20.26 -4.30
CA LEU A 436 8.14 19.25 -3.67
C LEU A 436 8.96 18.25 -2.84
N HIS A 437 10.09 17.76 -3.38
CA HIS A 437 10.99 16.86 -2.66
C HIS A 437 11.54 17.49 -1.38
N VAL A 438 12.06 18.72 -1.47
CA VAL A 438 12.63 19.44 -0.32
C VAL A 438 11.59 19.62 0.78
N GLN A 439 10.39 20.10 0.44
CA GLN A 439 9.35 20.40 1.41
C GLN A 439 8.75 19.12 2.04
N LEU A 440 8.49 18.08 1.24
CA LEU A 440 7.96 16.82 1.76
C LEU A 440 8.99 16.08 2.62
N LEU A 441 10.27 16.07 2.21
CA LEU A 441 11.33 15.45 2.99
C LEU A 441 11.50 16.16 4.34
N ALA A 442 11.49 17.49 4.36
CA ALA A 442 11.54 18.28 5.60
C ALA A 442 10.35 17.97 6.53
N THR A 443 9.16 17.82 5.98
CA THR A 443 7.94 17.44 6.71
C THR A 443 8.04 16.03 7.27
N SER A 444 8.54 15.09 6.47
CA SER A 444 8.73 13.69 6.84
C SER A 444 9.77 13.52 7.95
N ASP A 445 10.90 14.22 7.84
CA ASP A 445 11.94 14.22 8.87
C ASP A 445 11.45 14.87 10.17
N TYR A 446 10.63 15.91 10.08
CA TYR A 446 9.98 16.49 11.26
C TYR A 446 9.04 15.48 11.95
N ALA A 447 8.18 14.78 11.19
CA ALA A 447 7.31 13.75 11.74
C ALA A 447 8.10 12.63 12.45
N ARG A 448 9.16 12.13 11.80
CA ARG A 448 10.08 11.14 12.40
C ARG A 448 10.68 11.65 13.71
N SER A 449 11.09 12.92 13.77
CA SER A 449 11.63 13.54 15.00
C SER A 449 10.61 13.64 16.14
N LYS A 450 9.32 13.67 15.82
CA LYS A 450 8.20 13.66 16.80
C LYS A 450 7.68 12.26 17.10
N GLY A 451 8.24 11.24 16.46
CA GLY A 451 7.73 9.86 16.52
C GLY A 451 6.32 9.73 15.95
N VAL A 452 5.97 10.56 14.96
CA VAL A 452 4.70 10.49 14.22
C VAL A 452 4.95 9.77 12.89
N ILE A 453 4.19 8.71 12.66
CA ILE A 453 4.18 7.93 11.43
C ILE A 453 3.37 8.70 10.39
N ILE A 454 3.98 9.07 9.27
CA ILE A 454 3.22 9.46 8.08
C ILE A 454 2.92 8.18 7.30
N LYS A 455 1.63 7.83 7.24
CA LYS A 455 1.11 6.69 6.50
C LYS A 455 0.61 7.17 5.14
N GLY A 456 1.36 6.86 4.09
CA GLY A 456 0.96 7.15 2.71
C GLY A 456 -0.11 6.19 2.20
N ASP A 457 -0.60 6.45 0.99
CA ASP A 457 -1.55 5.61 0.29
C ASP A 457 -1.06 5.36 -1.14
N ILE A 458 -1.09 4.10 -1.58
CA ILE A 458 -0.55 3.63 -2.85
C ILE A 458 -1.72 3.06 -3.66
N PRO A 459 -2.23 3.81 -4.66
CA PRO A 459 -3.27 3.34 -5.58
C PRO A 459 -2.88 2.03 -6.27
N ILE A 460 -3.82 1.11 -6.45
CA ILE A 460 -3.52 -0.15 -7.16
C ILE A 460 -3.14 0.07 -8.62
N GLY A 461 -3.68 1.10 -9.28
CA GLY A 461 -3.47 1.34 -10.71
C GLY A 461 -2.76 2.65 -11.03
N ILE A 462 -2.66 2.92 -12.33
CA ILE A 462 -2.15 4.17 -12.91
C ILE A 462 -3.15 4.66 -13.95
N SER A 463 -3.09 5.95 -14.29
CA SER A 463 -3.83 6.46 -15.44
C SER A 463 -3.40 5.73 -16.72
N ARG A 464 -4.35 5.44 -17.61
CA ARG A 464 -4.10 4.78 -18.91
C ARG A 464 -3.15 5.59 -19.80
N THR A 465 -3.15 6.91 -19.64
CA THR A 465 -2.30 7.80 -20.40
C THR A 465 -1.17 8.40 -19.55
N SER A 466 -0.74 7.69 -18.49
CA SER A 466 0.34 8.10 -17.59
C SER A 466 1.73 8.03 -18.25
N VAL A 467 2.72 8.62 -17.57
CA VAL A 467 4.15 8.49 -17.90
C VAL A 467 4.55 7.02 -17.94
N GLU A 468 4.16 6.21 -16.97
CA GLU A 468 4.57 4.81 -16.93
C GLU A 468 3.92 3.98 -18.05
N ALA A 469 2.67 4.28 -18.43
CA ALA A 469 2.03 3.65 -19.59
C ALA A 469 2.67 4.09 -20.93
N TRP A 470 3.25 5.29 -21.00
CA TRP A 470 3.97 5.78 -22.18
C TRP A 470 5.38 5.17 -22.31
N VAL A 471 6.12 5.11 -21.19
CA VAL A 471 7.53 4.67 -21.16
C VAL A 471 7.63 3.14 -21.14
N GLU A 472 6.78 2.45 -20.38
CA GLU A 472 6.86 1.01 -20.15
C GLU A 472 5.50 0.29 -20.37
N PRO A 473 4.83 0.49 -21.53
CA PRO A 473 3.49 -0.07 -21.78
C PRO A 473 3.43 -1.60 -21.67
N TYR A 474 4.57 -2.28 -21.84
CA TYR A 474 4.68 -3.74 -21.79
C TYR A 474 4.42 -4.34 -20.41
N TYR A 475 4.44 -3.53 -19.34
CA TYR A 475 4.03 -3.95 -18.00
C TYR A 475 2.52 -3.97 -17.80
N PHE A 476 1.73 -3.55 -18.78
CA PHE A 476 0.28 -3.34 -18.65
C PHE A 476 -0.50 -4.04 -19.76
N ASN A 477 -1.70 -4.53 -19.42
CA ASN A 477 -2.65 -5.02 -20.42
C ASN A 477 -3.53 -3.85 -20.88
N MET A 478 -3.11 -3.17 -21.95
CA MET A 478 -3.79 -1.97 -22.44
C MET A 478 -5.17 -2.22 -23.06
N ASN A 479 -5.55 -3.48 -23.32
CA ASN A 479 -6.87 -3.86 -23.83
C ASN A 479 -7.88 -4.21 -22.73
N GLY A 480 -7.43 -4.24 -21.47
CA GLY A 480 -8.27 -4.45 -20.30
C GLY A 480 -8.43 -3.17 -19.48
N GLN A 481 -9.48 -3.14 -18.66
CA GLN A 481 -9.78 -2.07 -17.72
C GLN A 481 -9.99 -2.68 -16.33
N ALA A 482 -9.30 -2.20 -15.32
CA ALA A 482 -9.52 -2.59 -13.95
C ALA A 482 -10.86 -2.05 -13.44
N GLY A 483 -11.51 -2.80 -12.57
CA GLY A 483 -12.77 -2.43 -11.95
C GLY A 483 -13.12 -3.31 -10.77
N ALA A 484 -14.40 -3.32 -10.43
CA ALA A 484 -14.99 -4.23 -9.46
C ALA A 484 -16.24 -4.90 -10.04
N PRO A 485 -16.52 -6.16 -9.67
CA PRO A 485 -17.81 -6.79 -9.96
C PRO A 485 -18.96 -6.04 -9.24
N PRO A 486 -20.22 -6.33 -9.57
CA PRO A 486 -21.36 -5.83 -8.81
C PRO A 486 -21.28 -6.13 -7.31
N ASP A 487 -21.67 -5.17 -6.50
CA ASP A 487 -21.76 -5.27 -5.03
C ASP A 487 -23.01 -4.54 -4.51
N ALA A 488 -23.13 -4.41 -3.17
CA ALA A 488 -24.27 -3.75 -2.53
C ALA A 488 -24.37 -2.24 -2.85
N PHE A 489 -23.28 -1.61 -3.31
CA PHE A 489 -23.20 -0.18 -3.61
C PHE A 489 -23.32 0.11 -5.11
N SER A 490 -22.96 -0.84 -5.99
CA SER A 490 -23.10 -0.74 -7.44
C SER A 490 -23.59 -2.03 -8.08
N THR A 491 -24.84 -2.03 -8.58
CA THR A 491 -25.46 -3.18 -9.25
C THR A 491 -24.85 -3.52 -10.61
N ASN A 492 -24.20 -2.55 -11.26
CA ASN A 492 -23.56 -2.73 -12.57
C ASN A 492 -22.04 -2.99 -12.45
N GLY A 493 -21.51 -3.09 -11.22
CA GLY A 493 -20.09 -3.07 -10.95
C GLY A 493 -19.48 -1.69 -11.18
N GLN A 494 -18.17 -1.59 -11.04
CA GLN A 494 -17.43 -0.34 -11.19
C GLN A 494 -16.37 -0.50 -12.27
N ASN A 495 -16.23 0.50 -13.15
CA ASN A 495 -15.17 0.54 -14.14
C ASN A 495 -14.24 1.72 -13.81
N TRP A 496 -13.04 1.42 -13.33
CA TRP A 496 -12.07 2.45 -12.95
C TRP A 496 -11.24 2.94 -14.14
N GLY A 497 -11.34 2.29 -15.30
CA GLY A 497 -10.71 2.71 -16.56
C GLY A 497 -9.19 2.50 -16.64
N MET A 498 -8.52 2.14 -15.54
CA MET A 498 -7.08 1.90 -15.46
C MET A 498 -6.68 0.60 -16.18
N PRO A 499 -5.50 0.50 -16.81
CA PRO A 499 -5.03 -0.77 -17.34
C PRO A 499 -4.66 -1.74 -16.20
N THR A 500 -4.81 -3.05 -16.43
CA THR A 500 -4.35 -4.08 -15.49
C THR A 500 -2.87 -4.39 -15.70
N TYR A 501 -2.24 -5.06 -14.75
CA TYR A 501 -0.83 -5.46 -14.85
C TYR A 501 -0.61 -6.71 -15.70
N ASN A 502 0.48 -6.70 -16.47
CA ASN A 502 1.05 -7.90 -17.06
C ASN A 502 2.04 -8.54 -16.07
N TRP A 503 1.48 -9.30 -15.11
CA TRP A 503 2.26 -9.94 -14.05
C TRP A 503 3.31 -10.93 -14.58
N ASP A 504 3.06 -11.58 -15.71
CA ASP A 504 4.02 -12.51 -16.33
C ASP A 504 5.26 -11.80 -16.85
N VAL A 505 5.10 -10.59 -17.38
CA VAL A 505 6.23 -9.76 -17.82
C VAL A 505 6.99 -9.22 -16.61
N MET A 506 6.26 -8.71 -15.60
CA MET A 506 6.89 -8.24 -14.34
C MET A 506 7.65 -9.35 -13.61
N ALA A 507 7.15 -10.58 -13.61
CA ALA A 507 7.83 -11.70 -12.96
C ALA A 507 9.24 -11.97 -13.53
N LYS A 508 9.48 -11.65 -14.81
CA LYS A 508 10.78 -11.89 -15.49
C LYS A 508 11.92 -11.03 -14.97
N ASP A 509 11.62 -9.87 -14.38
CA ASP A 509 12.61 -8.99 -13.77
C ASP A 509 12.46 -8.88 -12.24
N ASN A 510 11.78 -9.89 -11.65
CA ASN A 510 11.48 -9.95 -10.23
C ASN A 510 10.64 -8.76 -9.74
N TYR A 511 9.66 -8.32 -10.52
CA TYR A 511 8.72 -7.24 -10.18
C TYR A 511 9.41 -5.89 -9.92
N SER A 512 10.42 -5.57 -10.72
CA SER A 512 11.28 -4.39 -10.56
C SER A 512 10.48 -3.09 -10.50
N TRP A 513 9.45 -2.95 -11.33
CA TRP A 513 8.57 -1.77 -11.38
C TRP A 513 7.93 -1.47 -10.01
N TRP A 514 7.31 -2.46 -9.38
CA TRP A 514 6.67 -2.31 -8.06
C TRP A 514 7.69 -2.10 -6.95
N GLN A 515 8.84 -2.77 -7.00
CA GLN A 515 9.90 -2.53 -6.02
C GLN A 515 10.42 -1.09 -6.07
N LYS A 516 10.62 -0.51 -7.27
CA LYS A 516 11.01 0.90 -7.44
C LYS A 516 9.95 1.84 -6.87
N ARG A 517 8.67 1.57 -7.13
CA ARG A 517 7.54 2.32 -6.57
C ARG A 517 7.59 2.38 -5.04
N PHE A 518 7.75 1.24 -4.37
CA PHE A 518 7.84 1.24 -2.90
C PHE A 518 9.09 1.93 -2.38
N ARG A 519 10.25 1.73 -3.01
CA ARG A 519 11.50 2.41 -2.62
C ARG A 519 11.36 3.93 -2.70
N LYS A 520 10.71 4.45 -3.74
CA LYS A 520 10.45 5.89 -3.87
C LYS A 520 9.62 6.41 -2.71
N MET A 521 8.54 5.70 -2.36
CA MET A 521 7.66 6.09 -1.25
C MET A 521 8.36 6.02 0.11
N ALA A 522 9.30 5.09 0.31
CA ALA A 522 10.07 4.96 1.56
C ALA A 522 11.00 6.16 1.85
N GLU A 523 11.27 7.03 0.88
CA GLU A 523 11.99 8.29 1.13
C GLU A 523 11.20 9.21 2.09
N TYR A 524 9.86 9.18 2.01
CA TYR A 524 8.98 10.11 2.72
C TYR A 524 8.15 9.42 3.80
N PHE A 525 7.68 8.20 3.54
CA PHE A 525 6.75 7.50 4.42
C PHE A 525 7.43 6.41 5.25
N THR A 526 6.81 6.05 6.36
CA THR A 526 7.26 4.93 7.23
C THR A 526 6.21 3.82 7.33
N ALA A 527 5.01 4.09 6.84
CA ALA A 527 3.94 3.12 6.63
C ALA A 527 3.19 3.47 5.34
N TYR A 528 2.50 2.50 4.76
CA TYR A 528 1.65 2.73 3.60
C TYR A 528 0.41 1.84 3.61
N ARG A 529 -0.67 2.36 3.00
CA ARG A 529 -1.81 1.57 2.54
C ARG A 529 -1.51 1.09 1.12
N ILE A 530 -1.71 -0.20 0.88
CA ILE A 530 -1.93 -0.73 -0.47
C ILE A 530 -3.44 -0.67 -0.70
N ASP A 531 -3.85 0.25 -1.56
CA ASP A 531 -5.22 0.30 -2.06
C ASP A 531 -5.53 -0.99 -2.83
N HIS A 532 -6.71 -1.57 -2.60
CA HIS A 532 -7.19 -2.78 -3.24
C HIS A 532 -6.14 -3.91 -3.28
N ILE A 533 -5.67 -4.37 -2.12
CA ILE A 533 -4.61 -5.40 -2.04
C ILE A 533 -5.01 -6.71 -2.73
N LEU A 534 -6.32 -6.92 -2.92
CA LEU A 534 -6.88 -8.01 -3.71
C LEU A 534 -6.26 -8.09 -5.11
N GLY A 535 -5.86 -6.96 -5.71
CA GLY A 535 -5.22 -6.90 -7.04
C GLY A 535 -3.94 -7.75 -7.19
N PHE A 536 -3.27 -8.10 -6.09
CA PHE A 536 -2.11 -9.01 -6.08
C PHE A 536 -2.50 -10.50 -6.09
N PHE A 537 -3.73 -10.81 -5.72
CA PHE A 537 -4.34 -12.14 -5.81
C PHE A 537 -5.03 -12.29 -7.17
N ARG A 538 -5.88 -11.32 -7.48
CA ARG A 538 -6.72 -11.22 -8.68
C ARG A 538 -7.23 -9.80 -8.85
N ILE A 539 -7.45 -9.37 -10.09
CA ILE A 539 -8.15 -8.12 -10.38
C ILE A 539 -9.34 -8.39 -11.29
N TRP A 540 -10.43 -7.66 -11.11
CA TRP A 540 -11.55 -7.72 -12.04
C TRP A 540 -11.19 -6.92 -13.30
N GLU A 541 -11.02 -7.62 -14.40
CA GLU A 541 -10.69 -7.03 -15.70
C GLU A 541 -11.92 -6.98 -16.59
N ILE A 542 -12.27 -5.77 -17.02
CA ILE A 542 -13.36 -5.44 -17.92
C ILE A 542 -12.77 -5.22 -19.33
N PRO A 543 -13.29 -5.86 -20.38
CA PRO A 543 -12.86 -5.60 -21.74
C PRO A 543 -12.98 -4.12 -22.13
N TYR A 544 -12.03 -3.59 -22.90
CA TYR A 544 -12.01 -2.16 -23.28
C TYR A 544 -13.30 -1.68 -23.97
N HIS A 545 -13.97 -2.58 -24.71
CA HIS A 545 -15.22 -2.28 -25.42
C HIS A 545 -16.46 -2.21 -24.50
N SER A 546 -16.31 -2.46 -23.20
CA SER A 546 -17.38 -2.39 -22.20
C SER A 546 -17.27 -1.11 -21.37
N VAL A 547 -18.43 -0.59 -20.95
CA VAL A 547 -18.62 0.58 -20.10
C VAL A 547 -18.86 0.13 -18.65
N HIS A 548 -19.78 -0.83 -18.44
CA HIS A 548 -20.11 -1.41 -17.14
C HIS A 548 -19.19 -2.57 -16.75
N GLY A 549 -19.22 -2.94 -15.46
CA GLY A 549 -18.40 -4.02 -14.90
C GLY A 549 -18.92 -5.44 -15.16
N LEU A 550 -20.17 -5.61 -15.62
CA LEU A 550 -20.83 -6.92 -15.74
C LEU A 550 -20.14 -7.92 -16.67
N LEU A 551 -19.44 -7.43 -17.71
CA LEU A 551 -18.76 -8.25 -18.71
C LEU A 551 -17.28 -8.49 -18.38
N GLY A 552 -16.88 -8.28 -17.13
CA GLY A 552 -15.52 -8.56 -16.68
C GLY A 552 -15.29 -10.01 -16.26
N GLN A 553 -14.03 -10.30 -15.92
CA GLN A 553 -13.57 -11.57 -15.37
C GLN A 553 -12.47 -11.33 -14.34
N PHE A 554 -12.26 -12.27 -13.42
CA PHE A 554 -11.08 -12.21 -12.55
C PHE A 554 -9.83 -12.63 -13.31
N VAL A 555 -8.76 -11.85 -13.18
CA VAL A 555 -7.45 -12.11 -13.77
C VAL A 555 -6.38 -12.09 -12.67
N PRO A 556 -5.61 -13.17 -12.48
CA PRO A 556 -5.79 -14.48 -13.11
C PRO A 556 -7.01 -15.23 -12.53
N SER A 557 -7.54 -16.21 -13.26
CA SER A 557 -8.55 -17.16 -12.77
C SER A 557 -8.39 -18.53 -13.44
N LEU A 558 -9.14 -19.53 -12.96
CA LEU A 558 -9.20 -20.87 -13.54
C LEU A 558 -10.49 -20.98 -14.36
N PRO A 559 -10.47 -20.68 -15.67
CA PRO A 559 -11.68 -20.72 -16.48
C PRO A 559 -12.20 -22.15 -16.64
N MET A 560 -13.43 -22.30 -17.14
CA MET A 560 -14.09 -23.61 -17.26
C MET A 560 -14.18 -24.07 -18.71
N SER A 561 -13.89 -25.36 -18.96
CA SER A 561 -14.13 -25.96 -20.27
C SER A 561 -15.61 -26.27 -20.46
N LYS A 562 -16.02 -26.51 -21.72
CA LYS A 562 -17.37 -26.98 -22.03
C LYS A 562 -17.74 -28.26 -21.26
N GLU A 563 -16.84 -29.23 -21.22
CA GLU A 563 -17.05 -30.53 -20.57
C GLU A 563 -17.23 -30.36 -19.07
N GLU A 564 -16.46 -29.46 -18.46
CA GLU A 564 -16.58 -29.14 -17.04
C GLU A 564 -17.93 -28.50 -16.73
N ILE A 565 -18.37 -27.51 -17.50
CA ILE A 565 -19.69 -26.88 -17.33
C ILE A 565 -20.81 -27.94 -17.44
N GLN A 566 -20.70 -28.83 -18.42
CA GLN A 566 -21.67 -29.91 -18.63
C GLN A 566 -21.70 -30.92 -17.46
N SER A 567 -20.60 -31.10 -16.74
CA SER A 567 -20.54 -31.98 -15.57
C SER A 567 -21.39 -31.50 -14.39
N PHE A 568 -21.73 -30.20 -14.34
CA PHE A 568 -22.68 -29.64 -13.36
C PHE A 568 -24.15 -29.91 -13.73
N GLY A 569 -24.42 -30.57 -14.86
CA GLY A 569 -25.77 -30.83 -15.34
C GLY A 569 -26.35 -29.75 -16.25
N LEU A 570 -25.54 -28.75 -16.64
CA LEU A 570 -25.94 -27.65 -17.52
C LEU A 570 -25.53 -27.92 -18.97
N ALA A 571 -26.50 -28.05 -19.89
CA ALA A 571 -26.21 -28.28 -21.30
C ALA A 571 -25.61 -27.02 -21.98
N PHE A 572 -24.28 -26.93 -22.03
CA PHE A 572 -23.60 -25.76 -22.58
C PHE A 572 -23.73 -25.61 -24.11
N SER A 573 -24.09 -24.40 -24.54
CA SER A 573 -24.12 -23.98 -25.95
C SER A 573 -23.49 -22.59 -26.09
N LYS A 574 -22.33 -22.53 -26.77
CA LYS A 574 -21.59 -21.28 -27.00
C LYS A 574 -22.47 -20.21 -27.64
N GLU A 575 -23.21 -20.58 -28.68
CA GLU A 575 -24.02 -19.63 -29.45
C GLU A 575 -25.15 -18.99 -28.64
N THR A 576 -25.76 -19.72 -27.71
CA THR A 576 -26.94 -19.24 -26.95
C THR A 576 -26.58 -18.70 -25.57
N MET A 577 -25.42 -19.07 -25.02
CA MET A 577 -25.04 -18.71 -23.64
C MET A 577 -23.98 -17.61 -23.56
N THR A 578 -23.26 -17.31 -24.65
CA THR A 578 -22.27 -16.22 -24.71
C THR A 578 -22.70 -15.07 -25.62
N ARG A 579 -23.96 -15.06 -26.09
CA ARG A 579 -24.55 -13.99 -26.88
C ARG A 579 -25.77 -13.42 -26.17
N PRO A 580 -26.04 -12.10 -26.31
CA PRO A 580 -27.24 -11.48 -25.78
C PRO A 580 -28.50 -12.25 -26.14
N PHE A 581 -29.35 -12.55 -25.16
CA PHE A 581 -30.65 -13.14 -25.40
C PHE A 581 -31.68 -12.05 -25.70
N ILE A 582 -31.97 -11.81 -26.98
CA ILE A 582 -32.86 -10.74 -27.42
C ILE A 582 -34.06 -11.32 -28.17
N ASN A 583 -35.28 -11.03 -27.68
CA ASN A 583 -36.53 -11.40 -28.33
C ASN A 583 -37.60 -10.30 -28.26
N ASP A 584 -38.72 -10.50 -28.96
CA ASP A 584 -39.83 -9.53 -28.98
C ASP A 584 -40.36 -9.20 -27.58
N TYR A 585 -40.46 -10.19 -26.68
CA TYR A 585 -40.91 -9.97 -25.31
C TYR A 585 -39.98 -9.03 -24.53
N ILE A 586 -38.66 -9.24 -24.61
CA ILE A 586 -37.67 -8.40 -23.93
C ILE A 586 -37.66 -7.00 -24.53
N LEU A 587 -37.66 -6.87 -25.86
CA LEU A 587 -37.66 -5.56 -26.52
C LEU A 587 -38.89 -4.72 -26.13
N ASN A 588 -40.08 -5.32 -26.15
CA ASN A 588 -41.31 -4.65 -25.75
C ASN A 588 -41.32 -4.29 -24.25
N THR A 589 -40.79 -5.17 -23.39
CA THR A 589 -40.76 -4.96 -21.94
C THR A 589 -39.76 -3.88 -21.53
N VAL A 590 -38.58 -3.86 -22.15
CA VAL A 590 -37.49 -2.94 -21.80
C VAL A 590 -37.67 -1.56 -22.43
N PHE A 591 -38.09 -1.50 -23.69
CA PHE A 591 -38.13 -0.24 -24.48
C PHE A 591 -39.52 0.35 -24.66
N GLY A 592 -40.60 -0.41 -24.39
CA GLY A 592 -41.97 0.09 -24.49
C GLY A 592 -42.25 0.67 -25.88
N GLU A 593 -42.63 1.96 -25.93
CA GLU A 593 -42.96 2.67 -27.17
C GLU A 593 -41.77 2.77 -28.15
N HIS A 594 -40.53 2.68 -27.66
CA HIS A 594 -39.31 2.70 -28.50
C HIS A 594 -38.94 1.34 -29.09
N SER A 595 -39.71 0.28 -28.82
CA SER A 595 -39.31 -1.07 -29.23
C SER A 595 -39.16 -1.21 -30.75
N GLU A 596 -39.99 -0.55 -31.56
CA GLU A 596 -39.89 -0.64 -33.02
C GLU A 596 -38.69 0.13 -33.57
N GLU A 597 -38.41 1.32 -33.02
CA GLU A 597 -37.21 2.10 -33.32
C GLU A 597 -35.93 1.27 -33.04
N VAL A 598 -35.92 0.55 -31.91
CA VAL A 598 -34.79 -0.30 -31.52
C VAL A 598 -34.62 -1.48 -32.47
N LYS A 599 -35.73 -2.10 -32.91
CA LYS A 599 -35.72 -3.20 -33.89
C LYS A 599 -35.18 -2.75 -35.24
N GLU A 600 -35.51 -1.54 -35.67
CA GLU A 600 -35.03 -0.99 -36.93
C GLU A 600 -33.55 -0.60 -36.86
N THR A 601 -33.14 0.04 -35.76
CA THR A 601 -31.85 0.73 -35.66
C THR A 601 -30.74 -0.12 -35.07
N PHE A 602 -30.96 -0.83 -33.96
CA PHE A 602 -29.88 -1.40 -33.15
C PHE A 602 -29.72 -2.92 -33.28
N VAL A 603 -30.81 -3.64 -33.59
CA VAL A 603 -30.79 -5.10 -33.71
C VAL A 603 -31.15 -5.56 -35.12
N LYS A 604 -30.82 -6.82 -35.45
CA LYS A 604 -31.23 -7.51 -36.67
C LYS A 604 -31.83 -8.86 -36.32
N ARG A 605 -32.89 -9.25 -37.03
CA ARG A 605 -33.55 -10.54 -36.85
C ARG A 605 -32.62 -11.68 -37.27
N LEU A 606 -32.43 -12.67 -36.39
CA LEU A 606 -31.64 -13.87 -36.66
C LEU A 606 -32.55 -15.00 -37.17
N HIS A 607 -33.54 -15.41 -36.39
CA HIS A 607 -34.59 -16.36 -36.77
C HIS A 607 -35.80 -16.23 -35.84
N HIS A 608 -37.01 -16.55 -36.31
CA HIS A 608 -38.24 -16.43 -35.51
C HIS A 608 -38.34 -15.05 -34.82
N ASP A 609 -38.53 -14.97 -33.51
CA ASP A 609 -38.56 -13.75 -32.71
C ASP A 609 -37.21 -13.44 -32.05
N ILE A 610 -36.12 -14.12 -32.44
CA ILE A 610 -34.77 -13.91 -31.90
C ILE A 610 -34.00 -12.89 -32.74
N TYR A 611 -33.36 -11.95 -32.05
CA TYR A 611 -32.56 -10.87 -32.61
C TYR A 611 -31.10 -10.96 -32.15
N VAL A 612 -30.22 -10.29 -32.89
CA VAL A 612 -28.84 -10.04 -32.49
C VAL A 612 -28.52 -8.57 -32.66
N MET A 613 -27.60 -8.04 -31.85
CA MET A 613 -27.08 -6.68 -32.05
C MET A 613 -26.49 -6.55 -33.46
N ARG A 614 -26.69 -5.39 -34.08
CA ARG A 614 -26.00 -5.05 -35.33
C ARG A 614 -24.52 -4.79 -35.03
N PRO A 615 -23.59 -5.12 -35.96
CA PRO A 615 -22.15 -4.93 -35.74
C PRO A 615 -21.72 -3.50 -35.37
N GLU A 616 -22.51 -2.51 -35.75
CA GLU A 616 -22.31 -1.10 -35.45
C GLU A 616 -22.62 -0.76 -33.98
N PHE A 617 -23.30 -1.64 -33.24
CA PHE A 617 -23.80 -1.42 -31.88
C PHE A 617 -23.61 -2.62 -30.95
N ASP A 618 -22.79 -3.61 -31.34
CA ASP A 618 -22.61 -4.86 -30.60
C ASP A 618 -21.70 -4.76 -29.36
N THR A 619 -21.23 -3.55 -29.03
CA THR A 619 -20.50 -3.26 -27.80
C THR A 619 -21.01 -1.98 -27.14
N GLN A 620 -20.84 -1.88 -25.82
CA GLN A 620 -21.28 -0.72 -25.07
C GLN A 620 -20.55 0.55 -25.51
N ARG A 621 -19.25 0.50 -25.84
CA ARG A 621 -18.52 1.67 -26.38
C ARG A 621 -19.03 2.13 -27.75
N LYS A 622 -19.47 1.22 -28.62
CA LYS A 622 -20.08 1.59 -29.90
C LYS A 622 -21.43 2.29 -29.71
N VAL A 623 -22.24 1.80 -28.77
CA VAL A 623 -23.49 2.46 -28.36
C VAL A 623 -23.18 3.83 -27.73
N GLU A 624 -22.20 3.92 -26.83
CA GLU A 624 -21.75 5.20 -26.22
C GLU A 624 -21.38 6.23 -27.29
N ALA A 625 -20.58 5.83 -28.29
CA ALA A 625 -20.17 6.70 -29.38
C ALA A 625 -21.35 7.21 -30.21
N TYR A 626 -22.39 6.39 -30.43
CA TYR A 626 -23.60 6.80 -31.13
C TYR A 626 -24.42 7.85 -30.37
N PHE A 627 -24.39 7.80 -29.03
CA PHE A 627 -25.15 8.71 -28.16
C PHE A 627 -24.33 9.91 -27.66
N ALA A 628 -23.07 10.06 -28.06
CA ALA A 628 -22.16 11.10 -27.55
C ALA A 628 -22.67 12.54 -27.78
N ASP A 629 -23.45 12.76 -28.84
CA ASP A 629 -24.04 14.05 -29.21
C ASP A 629 -25.53 14.21 -28.79
N LYS A 630 -26.07 13.26 -28.01
CA LYS A 630 -27.48 13.19 -27.61
C LYS A 630 -27.65 13.18 -26.08
N PRO A 631 -27.54 14.35 -25.42
CA PRO A 631 -27.52 14.43 -23.96
C PRO A 631 -28.91 14.39 -23.30
N ASP A 632 -29.99 14.31 -24.08
CA ASP A 632 -31.35 14.28 -23.55
C ASP A 632 -31.63 12.99 -22.76
N ALA A 633 -32.50 13.11 -21.75
CA ALA A 633 -32.77 12.02 -20.80
C ALA A 633 -33.33 10.75 -21.46
N GLU A 634 -34.12 10.90 -22.51
CA GLU A 634 -34.70 9.80 -23.27
C GLU A 634 -33.62 9.00 -24.03
N SER A 635 -32.74 9.69 -24.75
CA SER A 635 -31.58 9.08 -25.40
C SER A 635 -30.65 8.40 -24.41
N GLN A 636 -30.42 8.99 -23.23
CA GLN A 636 -29.60 8.38 -22.18
C GLN A 636 -30.27 7.12 -21.59
N ASP A 637 -31.58 7.12 -21.39
CA ASP A 637 -32.33 5.93 -20.95
C ASP A 637 -32.26 4.78 -21.98
N ILE A 638 -32.45 5.08 -23.27
CA ILE A 638 -32.30 4.09 -24.35
C ILE A 638 -30.87 3.52 -24.37
N LYS A 639 -29.85 4.37 -24.24
CA LYS A 639 -28.44 3.98 -24.19
C LYS A 639 -28.16 3.01 -23.04
N GLU A 640 -28.64 3.30 -21.82
CA GLU A 640 -28.48 2.41 -20.66
C GLU A 640 -29.21 1.07 -20.84
N LYS A 641 -30.42 1.10 -21.41
CA LYS A 641 -31.17 -0.13 -21.74
C LYS A 641 -30.47 -0.98 -22.81
N LEU A 642 -29.82 -0.35 -23.79
CA LEU A 642 -28.98 -1.06 -24.77
C LEU A 642 -27.74 -1.68 -24.11
N TYR A 643 -27.13 -1.03 -23.12
CA TYR A 643 -26.05 -1.63 -22.33
C TYR A 643 -26.49 -2.87 -21.58
N ALA A 644 -27.69 -2.85 -21.00
CA ALA A 644 -28.29 -4.00 -20.33
C ALA A 644 -28.53 -5.16 -21.31
N LEU A 645 -29.08 -4.89 -22.50
CA LEU A 645 -29.23 -5.91 -23.55
C LEU A 645 -27.90 -6.57 -23.92
N ILE A 646 -26.85 -5.76 -24.17
CA ILE A 646 -25.52 -6.29 -24.54
C ILE A 646 -24.94 -7.18 -23.43
N SER A 647 -25.30 -6.93 -22.17
CA SER A 647 -24.78 -7.65 -21.00
C SER A 647 -25.58 -8.90 -20.65
N ASP A 648 -26.72 -9.16 -21.31
CA ASP A 648 -27.62 -10.28 -21.00
C ASP A 648 -27.10 -11.61 -21.56
N VAL A 649 -25.96 -12.05 -21.02
CA VAL A 649 -25.27 -13.31 -21.32
C VAL A 649 -25.08 -14.16 -20.05
N LEU A 650 -25.03 -15.48 -20.20
CA LEU A 650 -24.78 -16.42 -19.09
C LEU A 650 -23.28 -16.66 -18.86
N PHE A 651 -22.49 -16.67 -19.92
CA PHE A 651 -21.05 -16.91 -19.87
C PHE A 651 -20.28 -15.91 -20.72
N ILE A 652 -19.07 -15.59 -20.27
CA ILE A 652 -18.10 -14.73 -20.95
C ILE A 652 -16.94 -15.63 -21.42
N PRO A 653 -16.51 -15.56 -22.69
CA PRO A 653 -15.31 -16.26 -23.14
C PRO A 653 -14.06 -15.72 -22.44
N ASP A 654 -13.13 -16.61 -22.07
CA ASP A 654 -11.84 -16.22 -21.50
C ASP A 654 -11.03 -15.40 -22.51
N ARG A 655 -10.33 -14.37 -22.01
CA ARG A 655 -9.57 -13.43 -22.87
C ARG A 655 -8.40 -14.09 -23.59
N ASP A 656 -7.76 -15.07 -22.95
CA ASP A 656 -6.52 -15.70 -23.41
C ASP A 656 -6.86 -17.00 -24.17
N ASN A 657 -7.99 -17.64 -23.84
CA ASN A 657 -8.48 -18.85 -24.50
C ASN A 657 -10.00 -18.83 -24.77
N PRO A 658 -10.44 -18.44 -25.99
CA PRO A 658 -11.87 -18.33 -26.34
C PRO A 658 -12.70 -19.62 -26.33
N GLU A 659 -12.09 -20.78 -26.04
CA GLU A 659 -12.79 -22.07 -25.83
C GLU A 659 -13.00 -22.40 -24.35
N MET A 660 -12.58 -21.52 -23.45
CA MET A 660 -12.84 -21.56 -22.02
C MET A 660 -13.77 -20.41 -21.63
N TYR A 661 -14.51 -20.57 -20.53
CA TYR A 661 -15.60 -19.66 -20.17
C TYR A 661 -15.64 -19.33 -18.67
N HIS A 662 -16.16 -18.15 -18.38
CA HIS A 662 -16.46 -17.65 -17.04
C HIS A 662 -17.97 -17.47 -16.91
N PRO A 663 -18.63 -17.96 -15.85
CA PRO A 663 -20.02 -17.59 -15.58
C PRO A 663 -20.10 -16.07 -15.42
N ARG A 664 -21.15 -15.43 -15.93
CA ARG A 664 -21.33 -13.99 -15.77
C ARG A 664 -21.79 -13.67 -14.34
N ILE A 665 -21.14 -12.70 -13.70
CA ILE A 665 -21.45 -12.30 -12.31
C ILE A 665 -22.87 -11.72 -12.20
N ALA A 666 -23.61 -12.07 -11.16
CA ALA A 666 -24.95 -11.56 -10.85
C ALA A 666 -26.03 -11.77 -11.94
N VAL A 667 -25.87 -12.75 -12.84
CA VAL A 667 -26.85 -13.05 -13.91
C VAL A 667 -28.22 -13.53 -13.43
N GLN A 668 -28.34 -13.94 -12.17
CA GLN A 668 -29.57 -14.48 -11.59
C GLN A 668 -30.77 -13.51 -11.68
N ASN A 669 -30.50 -12.21 -11.76
CA ASN A 669 -31.53 -11.18 -11.85
C ASN A 669 -32.01 -10.90 -13.30
N ASP A 670 -31.33 -11.45 -14.31
CA ASP A 670 -31.51 -11.04 -15.70
C ASP A 670 -32.35 -12.03 -16.53
N TYR A 671 -32.79 -11.57 -17.71
CA TYR A 671 -33.77 -12.29 -18.51
C TYR A 671 -33.23 -13.62 -19.00
N ILE A 672 -31.97 -13.70 -19.46
CA ILE A 672 -31.40 -14.96 -19.95
C ILE A 672 -31.42 -16.08 -18.90
N PHE A 673 -31.20 -15.77 -17.62
CA PHE A 673 -31.25 -16.74 -16.53
C PHE A 673 -32.69 -17.18 -16.23
N LYS A 674 -33.62 -16.23 -16.21
CA LYS A 674 -35.05 -16.50 -15.95
C LYS A 674 -35.71 -17.38 -17.02
N GLN A 675 -35.14 -17.47 -18.21
CA GLN A 675 -35.60 -18.35 -19.29
C GLN A 675 -35.09 -19.80 -19.17
N LEU A 676 -34.08 -20.05 -18.34
CA LEU A 676 -33.61 -21.40 -18.08
C LEU A 676 -34.70 -22.22 -17.37
N ARG A 677 -34.70 -23.53 -17.60
CA ARG A 677 -35.54 -24.46 -16.82
C ARG A 677 -35.04 -24.47 -15.37
N GLU A 678 -35.92 -24.76 -14.42
CA GLU A 678 -35.59 -24.82 -12.99
C GLU A 678 -34.34 -25.68 -12.70
N GLN A 679 -34.25 -26.86 -13.32
CA GLN A 679 -33.06 -27.73 -13.21
C GLN A 679 -31.77 -27.08 -13.74
N ASP A 680 -31.86 -26.32 -14.84
CA ASP A 680 -30.70 -25.63 -15.42
C ASP A 680 -30.30 -24.41 -14.55
N GLN A 681 -31.27 -23.75 -13.91
CA GLN A 681 -31.03 -22.67 -12.94
C GLN A 681 -30.31 -23.18 -11.69
N GLU A 682 -30.75 -24.32 -11.14
CA GLU A 682 -30.09 -24.98 -10.01
C GLU A 682 -28.65 -25.40 -10.38
N ALA A 683 -28.47 -26.03 -11.54
CA ALA A 683 -27.16 -26.42 -12.05
C ALA A 683 -26.23 -25.21 -12.22
N PHE A 684 -26.73 -24.12 -12.81
CA PHE A 684 -25.97 -22.88 -12.96
C PHE A 684 -25.62 -22.26 -11.60
N ASN A 685 -26.55 -22.21 -10.63
CA ASN A 685 -26.27 -21.65 -9.30
C ASN A 685 -25.23 -22.47 -8.53
N HIS A 686 -25.26 -23.80 -8.64
CA HIS A 686 -24.23 -24.65 -8.05
C HIS A 686 -22.85 -24.38 -8.69
N LEU A 687 -22.79 -24.30 -10.02
CA LEU A 687 -21.58 -23.94 -10.77
C LEU A 687 -21.07 -22.55 -10.38
N TYR A 688 -21.96 -21.56 -10.32
CA TYR A 688 -21.66 -20.17 -9.97
C TYR A 688 -21.02 -20.09 -8.59
N ASN A 689 -21.63 -20.74 -7.60
CA ASN A 689 -21.12 -20.73 -6.23
C ASN A 689 -19.76 -21.43 -6.13
N HIS A 690 -19.59 -22.56 -6.82
CA HIS A 690 -18.31 -23.24 -6.89
C HIS A 690 -17.23 -22.37 -7.54
N TYR A 691 -17.54 -21.74 -8.68
CA TYR A 691 -16.61 -20.90 -9.42
C TYR A 691 -16.14 -19.70 -8.60
N TYR A 692 -17.06 -18.93 -8.01
CA TYR A 692 -16.73 -17.67 -7.36
C TYR A 692 -16.19 -17.79 -5.94
N TYR A 693 -16.58 -18.83 -5.18
CA TYR A 693 -16.31 -18.91 -3.74
C TYR A 693 -15.47 -20.12 -3.31
N GLN A 694 -15.15 -21.06 -4.20
CA GLN A 694 -14.42 -22.29 -3.81
C GLN A 694 -13.22 -22.58 -4.69
N ARG A 695 -13.40 -22.55 -6.01
CA ARG A 695 -12.43 -23.05 -7.00
C ARG A 695 -11.05 -22.41 -6.91
N HIS A 696 -10.98 -21.14 -6.56
CA HIS A 696 -9.80 -20.32 -6.79
C HIS A 696 -8.93 -20.08 -5.55
N ASN A 697 -9.37 -20.46 -4.34
CA ASN A 697 -8.68 -20.08 -3.10
C ASN A 697 -7.19 -20.49 -3.08
N GLU A 698 -6.86 -21.74 -3.37
CA GLU A 698 -5.47 -22.21 -3.45
C GLU A 698 -4.69 -21.56 -4.61
N PHE A 699 -5.35 -21.36 -5.75
CA PHE A 699 -4.73 -20.75 -6.93
C PHE A 699 -4.33 -19.30 -6.65
N TRP A 700 -5.24 -18.50 -6.10
CA TRP A 700 -4.99 -17.10 -5.76
C TRP A 700 -4.04 -16.93 -4.58
N TYR A 701 -4.04 -17.87 -3.62
CA TYR A 701 -2.99 -17.94 -2.59
C TYR A 701 -1.60 -18.00 -3.24
N HIS A 702 -1.38 -18.95 -4.16
CA HIS A 702 -0.11 -19.09 -4.86
C HIS A 702 0.23 -17.88 -5.72
N GLU A 703 -0.75 -17.28 -6.39
CA GLU A 703 -0.53 -16.06 -7.19
C GLU A 703 -0.07 -14.88 -6.34
N ALA A 704 -0.68 -14.68 -5.17
CA ALA A 704 -0.27 -13.63 -4.24
C ALA A 704 1.12 -13.91 -3.64
N MET A 705 1.41 -15.17 -3.28
CA MET A 705 2.70 -15.56 -2.71
C MET A 705 3.87 -15.47 -3.68
N LYS A 706 3.64 -15.42 -5.00
CA LYS A 706 4.68 -15.08 -5.99
C LYS A 706 5.09 -13.60 -5.94
N LYS A 707 4.18 -12.71 -5.51
CA LYS A 707 4.30 -11.25 -5.68
C LYS A 707 4.54 -10.56 -4.33
N LEU A 708 3.57 -10.67 -3.42
CA LEU A 708 3.54 -9.91 -2.16
C LEU A 708 4.81 -10.07 -1.30
N PRO A 709 5.46 -11.24 -1.16
CA PRO A 709 6.67 -11.34 -0.36
C PRO A 709 7.81 -10.47 -0.91
N VAL A 710 8.08 -10.52 -2.21
CA VAL A 710 9.13 -9.70 -2.86
C VAL A 710 8.83 -8.21 -2.68
N LEU A 711 7.57 -7.85 -2.81
CA LEU A 711 7.09 -6.48 -2.81
C LEU A 711 7.09 -5.84 -1.42
N THR A 712 6.48 -6.50 -0.45
CA THR A 712 6.40 -6.02 0.95
C THR A 712 7.77 -5.93 1.61
N GLN A 713 8.74 -6.70 1.13
CA GLN A 713 10.11 -6.74 1.65
C GLN A 713 11.07 -5.80 0.93
N ALA A 714 10.62 -5.10 -0.14
CA ALA A 714 11.44 -4.14 -0.87
C ALA A 714 11.86 -2.93 -0.03
N THR A 715 11.13 -2.67 1.07
CA THR A 715 11.39 -1.59 2.03
C THR A 715 11.12 -2.05 3.45
N SER A 716 11.52 -1.26 4.44
CA SER A 716 11.19 -1.50 5.85
C SER A 716 9.90 -0.80 6.29
N MET A 717 9.11 -0.21 5.40
CA MET A 717 7.87 0.46 5.80
C MET A 717 6.84 -0.55 6.34
N LEU A 718 6.00 -0.10 7.29
CA LEU A 718 4.88 -0.89 7.79
C LEU A 718 3.79 -1.02 6.70
N VAL A 719 3.40 -2.25 6.40
CA VAL A 719 2.46 -2.55 5.31
C VAL A 719 1.05 -2.72 5.86
N CYS A 720 0.11 -1.95 5.31
CA CYS A 720 -1.31 -2.08 5.57
C CYS A 720 -2.01 -2.38 4.25
N GLY A 721 -2.80 -3.44 4.18
CA GLY A 721 -3.63 -3.77 3.03
C GLY A 721 -5.04 -3.25 3.24
N GLU A 722 -5.63 -2.64 2.21
CA GLU A 722 -7.07 -2.54 2.15
C GLU A 722 -7.64 -3.80 1.51
N ASP A 723 -8.30 -4.60 2.34
CA ASP A 723 -8.85 -5.92 2.04
C ASP A 723 -10.39 -5.92 2.21
N LEU A 724 -11.08 -5.01 1.52
CA LEU A 724 -12.55 -4.92 1.51
C LEU A 724 -13.15 -5.52 0.23
N GLY A 725 -14.47 -5.65 0.21
CA GLY A 725 -15.25 -6.12 -0.94
C GLY A 725 -15.39 -7.65 -0.98
N MET A 726 -15.35 -8.23 -2.18
CA MET A 726 -15.47 -9.68 -2.37
C MET A 726 -14.12 -10.38 -2.07
N VAL A 727 -13.83 -10.57 -0.78
CA VAL A 727 -12.57 -11.12 -0.27
C VAL A 727 -12.57 -12.66 -0.32
N PRO A 728 -11.66 -13.31 -1.07
CA PRO A 728 -11.48 -14.76 -1.03
C PRO A 728 -10.92 -15.26 0.31
N ASP A 729 -11.24 -16.49 0.69
CA ASP A 729 -10.79 -17.09 1.98
C ASP A 729 -9.26 -17.14 2.11
N CYS A 730 -8.54 -17.18 1.00
CA CYS A 730 -7.09 -17.21 1.00
C CYS A 730 -6.43 -15.88 1.40
N VAL A 731 -7.15 -14.75 1.33
CA VAL A 731 -6.59 -13.43 1.61
C VAL A 731 -6.17 -13.32 3.08
N PRO A 732 -7.04 -13.63 4.07
CA PRO A 732 -6.61 -13.69 5.47
C PRO A 732 -5.38 -14.59 5.72
N TRP A 733 -5.23 -15.70 5.00
CA TRP A 733 -4.08 -16.61 5.16
C TRP A 733 -2.77 -15.92 4.76
N VAL A 734 -2.75 -15.29 3.58
CA VAL A 734 -1.58 -14.57 3.07
C VAL A 734 -1.28 -13.34 3.92
N MET A 735 -2.30 -12.58 4.30
CA MET A 735 -2.17 -11.40 5.16
C MET A 735 -1.53 -11.77 6.50
N ASN A 736 -1.99 -12.85 7.14
CA ASN A 736 -1.43 -13.35 8.39
C ASN A 736 0.01 -13.85 8.22
N GLN A 737 0.26 -14.67 7.19
CA GLN A 737 1.59 -15.23 6.92
C GLN A 737 2.63 -14.15 6.62
N LEU A 738 2.23 -13.06 5.95
CA LEU A 738 3.10 -11.92 5.63
C LEU A 738 3.03 -10.80 6.69
N GLN A 739 2.23 -10.99 7.75
CA GLN A 739 1.99 -10.01 8.82
C GLN A 739 1.60 -8.61 8.29
N ILE A 740 0.80 -8.57 7.23
CA ILE A 740 0.26 -7.33 6.67
C ILE A 740 -0.93 -6.90 7.54
N LEU A 741 -1.00 -5.62 7.90
CA LEU A 741 -2.12 -5.11 8.68
C LEU A 741 -3.38 -5.09 7.82
N SER A 742 -4.41 -5.75 8.31
CA SER A 742 -5.75 -5.81 7.71
C SER A 742 -6.56 -4.55 8.06
N LEU A 743 -7.50 -4.12 7.22
CA LEU A 743 -8.35 -2.95 7.47
C LEU A 743 -9.68 -3.40 8.09
N GLU A 744 -10.01 -2.90 9.28
CA GLU A 744 -11.26 -3.19 9.98
C GLU A 744 -12.15 -1.95 10.05
N ILE A 745 -13.37 -2.07 9.54
CA ILE A 745 -14.35 -0.99 9.47
C ILE A 745 -15.65 -1.46 10.10
N GLN A 746 -16.14 -0.75 11.12
CA GLN A 746 -17.35 -1.16 11.85
C GLN A 746 -18.58 -1.28 10.95
N ARG A 747 -18.66 -0.46 9.89
CA ARG A 747 -19.77 -0.48 8.92
C ARG A 747 -19.61 -1.51 7.79
N MET A 748 -18.50 -2.23 7.74
CA MET A 748 -18.23 -3.25 6.72
C MET A 748 -17.61 -4.50 7.39
N PRO A 749 -18.42 -5.28 8.12
CA PRO A 749 -17.93 -6.50 8.77
C PRO A 749 -17.45 -7.51 7.73
N LYS A 750 -16.33 -8.19 8.04
CA LYS A 750 -15.78 -9.25 7.18
C LYS A 750 -16.57 -10.55 7.24
N SER A 751 -17.23 -10.78 8.36
CA SER A 751 -18.06 -11.96 8.56
C SER A 751 -19.50 -11.65 8.20
N PRO A 752 -20.13 -12.38 7.27
CA PRO A 752 -21.54 -12.18 6.91
C PRO A 752 -22.51 -12.55 8.05
N ALA A 753 -22.00 -13.12 9.16
CA ALA A 753 -22.79 -13.41 10.34
C ALA A 753 -23.09 -12.17 11.19
N HIS A 754 -22.37 -11.06 10.95
CA HIS A 754 -22.56 -9.80 11.68
C HIS A 754 -22.99 -8.70 10.71
N GLU A 755 -23.92 -7.84 11.14
CA GLU A 755 -24.31 -6.63 10.39
C GLU A 755 -23.31 -5.49 10.61
N PHE A 756 -22.69 -5.43 11.79
CA PHE A 756 -21.65 -4.47 12.16
C PHE A 756 -20.39 -5.17 12.68
N GLY A 757 -19.23 -4.59 12.41
CA GLY A 757 -17.93 -5.09 12.86
C GLY A 757 -17.80 -5.04 14.37
N GLN A 758 -17.43 -6.16 14.98
CA GLN A 758 -17.26 -6.28 16.43
C GLN A 758 -15.92 -5.68 16.85
N VAL A 759 -15.91 -4.39 17.20
CA VAL A 759 -14.68 -3.59 17.43
C VAL A 759 -13.75 -4.19 18.48
N HIS A 760 -14.31 -4.86 19.49
CA HIS A 760 -13.55 -5.52 20.57
C HIS A 760 -12.89 -6.85 20.13
N GLU A 761 -13.33 -7.44 19.02
CA GLU A 761 -12.78 -8.69 18.46
C GLU A 761 -11.74 -8.45 17.36
N TYR A 762 -11.50 -7.20 16.97
CA TYR A 762 -10.56 -6.89 15.89
C TYR A 762 -9.15 -7.44 16.18
N PRO A 763 -8.48 -8.04 15.17
CA PRO A 763 -7.18 -8.65 15.36
C PRO A 763 -6.13 -7.57 15.64
N PHE A 764 -5.12 -7.88 16.47
CA PHE A 764 -4.04 -6.92 16.76
C PHE A 764 -3.33 -6.43 15.48
N GLN A 765 -3.09 -7.32 14.51
CA GLN A 765 -2.50 -6.98 13.20
C GLN A 765 -3.51 -6.31 12.26
N SER A 766 -4.08 -5.18 12.70
CA SER A 766 -5.03 -4.41 11.91
C SER A 766 -4.93 -2.90 12.11
N VAL A 767 -5.54 -2.20 11.16
CA VAL A 767 -5.94 -0.80 11.25
C VAL A 767 -7.45 -0.78 11.44
N CYS A 768 -7.93 -0.25 12.56
CA CYS A 768 -9.36 0.01 12.75
C CYS A 768 -9.70 1.47 12.44
N THR A 769 -10.88 1.68 11.85
CA THR A 769 -11.48 2.98 11.60
C THR A 769 -13.01 2.91 11.63
N ILE A 770 -13.67 4.05 11.86
CA ILE A 770 -15.12 4.21 11.70
C ILE A 770 -15.50 4.27 10.20
N GLY A 771 -14.63 4.86 9.39
CA GLY A 771 -14.85 5.09 7.97
C GLY A 771 -13.57 5.43 7.20
N THR A 772 -13.67 5.38 5.87
CA THR A 772 -12.62 5.85 4.96
C THR A 772 -13.09 7.09 4.20
N HIS A 773 -12.23 7.60 3.32
CA HIS A 773 -12.57 8.72 2.43
C HIS A 773 -13.69 8.38 1.43
N ASP A 774 -13.93 7.10 1.16
CA ASP A 774 -14.99 6.58 0.27
C ASP A 774 -16.36 6.47 0.94
N MET A 775 -16.43 6.75 2.25
CA MET A 775 -17.64 6.60 3.03
C MET A 775 -18.15 7.98 3.50
N SER A 776 -19.43 8.04 3.83
CA SER A 776 -19.97 9.14 4.64
C SER A 776 -19.26 9.19 6.01
N THR A 777 -19.17 10.39 6.59
CA THR A 777 -18.75 10.54 8.00
C THR A 777 -19.71 9.79 8.92
N PHE A 778 -19.33 9.51 10.17
CA PHE A 778 -20.26 8.84 11.09
C PHE A 778 -21.58 9.59 11.24
N ARG A 779 -21.52 10.93 11.34
CA ARG A 779 -22.70 11.80 11.39
C ARG A 779 -23.54 11.73 10.12
N GLY A 780 -22.91 11.76 8.94
CA GLY A 780 -23.61 11.63 7.67
C GLY A 780 -24.31 10.28 7.54
N TRP A 781 -23.60 9.20 7.88
CA TRP A 781 -24.13 7.84 7.86
C TRP A 781 -25.34 7.64 8.78
N TRP A 782 -25.32 8.26 9.95
CA TRP A 782 -26.43 8.22 10.91
C TRP A 782 -27.78 8.65 10.29
N GLU A 783 -27.72 9.57 9.34
CA GLU A 783 -28.89 10.15 8.65
C GLU A 783 -29.23 9.46 7.32
N GLU A 784 -28.37 8.57 6.81
CA GLU A 784 -28.55 7.91 5.50
C GLU A 784 -29.67 6.86 5.54
N ASP A 785 -29.74 6.04 6.59
CA ASP A 785 -30.75 4.98 6.75
C ASP A 785 -31.21 4.85 8.21
N LYS A 786 -32.46 5.26 8.48
CA LYS A 786 -33.03 5.25 9.83
C LYS A 786 -33.19 3.83 10.41
N GLU A 787 -33.53 2.85 9.58
CA GLU A 787 -33.72 1.47 10.06
C GLU A 787 -32.39 0.84 10.43
N LEU A 788 -31.34 1.10 9.63
CA LEU A 788 -29.99 0.64 9.91
C LEU A 788 -29.44 1.31 11.18
N THR A 789 -29.62 2.62 11.31
CA THR A 789 -29.23 3.39 12.50
C THR A 789 -29.93 2.92 13.76
N GLU A 790 -31.22 2.60 13.70
CA GLU A 790 -31.98 2.06 14.84
C GLU A 790 -31.41 0.71 15.30
N ARG A 791 -31.06 -0.18 14.36
CA ARG A 791 -30.41 -1.45 14.68
C ARG A 791 -29.02 -1.25 15.29
N PHE A 792 -28.21 -0.34 14.76
CA PHE A 792 -26.90 -0.01 15.35
C PHE A 792 -27.04 0.51 16.79
N TYR A 793 -27.94 1.47 17.02
CA TYR A 793 -28.17 2.07 18.33
C TYR A 793 -28.60 1.05 19.39
N HIS A 794 -29.52 0.15 19.03
CA HIS A 794 -30.07 -0.82 19.98
C HIS A 794 -29.24 -2.09 20.13
N GLN A 795 -28.69 -2.62 19.03
CA GLN A 795 -28.05 -3.93 19.01
C GLN A 795 -26.54 -3.84 19.21
N GLU A 796 -25.88 -2.84 18.60
CA GLU A 796 -24.42 -2.70 18.66
C GLU A 796 -24.00 -1.84 19.86
N LEU A 797 -24.65 -0.68 20.07
CA LEU A 797 -24.35 0.18 21.22
C LEU A 797 -25.10 -0.21 22.49
N GLY A 798 -26.14 -1.05 22.39
CA GLY A 798 -26.91 -1.53 23.55
C GLY A 798 -27.78 -0.47 24.23
N HIS A 799 -28.06 0.65 23.55
CA HIS A 799 -28.93 1.70 24.07
C HIS A 799 -30.40 1.35 23.94
N TRP A 800 -31.24 2.01 24.73
CA TRP A 800 -32.71 1.82 24.74
C TRP A 800 -33.42 3.15 24.57
N GLY A 801 -34.66 3.13 24.07
CA GLY A 801 -35.50 4.33 23.92
C GLY A 801 -35.45 4.92 22.51
N ASN A 802 -35.75 6.22 22.38
CA ASN A 802 -35.82 6.87 21.08
C ASN A 802 -34.40 7.11 20.54
N VAL A 803 -34.16 6.67 19.31
CA VAL A 803 -32.93 6.96 18.56
C VAL A 803 -32.86 8.47 18.26
N PRO A 804 -31.75 9.15 18.57
CA PRO A 804 -31.56 10.55 18.20
C PRO A 804 -31.66 10.76 16.68
N GLU A 805 -32.32 11.83 16.24
CA GLU A 805 -32.46 12.16 14.81
C GLU A 805 -31.11 12.47 14.15
N HIS A 806 -30.25 13.22 14.86
CA HIS A 806 -28.87 13.50 14.47
C HIS A 806 -27.95 12.87 15.50
N ALA A 807 -26.74 12.44 15.08
CA ALA A 807 -25.73 11.94 16.01
C ALA A 807 -25.27 13.05 16.99
N PRO A 808 -25.61 12.97 18.29
CA PRO A 808 -25.17 13.95 19.28
C PRO A 808 -23.70 13.73 19.67
N GLU A 809 -23.11 14.73 20.31
CA GLU A 809 -21.70 14.77 20.70
C GLU A 809 -21.28 13.55 21.52
N TRP A 810 -22.10 13.18 22.52
CA TRP A 810 -21.82 12.04 23.40
C TRP A 810 -21.81 10.70 22.67
N LEU A 811 -22.62 10.57 21.62
CA LEU A 811 -22.72 9.33 20.83
C LEU A 811 -21.49 9.19 19.92
N CYS A 812 -21.10 10.29 19.26
CA CYS A 812 -19.87 10.36 18.50
C CYS A 812 -18.66 10.00 19.37
N GLU A 813 -18.59 10.58 20.58
CA GLU A 813 -17.55 10.27 21.55
C GLU A 813 -17.54 8.79 21.95
N GLU A 814 -18.70 8.20 22.25
CA GLU A 814 -18.81 6.79 22.62
C GLU A 814 -18.25 5.87 21.53
N VAL A 815 -18.61 6.11 20.27
CA VAL A 815 -18.10 5.33 19.14
C VAL A 815 -16.59 5.51 18.99
N ILE A 816 -16.06 6.72 19.17
CA ILE A 816 -14.60 6.97 19.17
C ILE A 816 -13.92 6.19 20.29
N ARG A 817 -14.49 6.18 21.51
CA ARG A 817 -13.93 5.42 22.66
C ARG A 817 -13.89 3.93 22.37
N GLN A 818 -14.95 3.34 21.83
CA GLN A 818 -14.96 1.92 21.47
C GLN A 818 -13.82 1.58 20.50
N HIS A 819 -13.57 2.43 19.49
CA HIS A 819 -12.47 2.23 18.55
C HIS A 819 -11.09 2.39 19.20
N LEU A 820 -10.92 3.37 20.09
CA LEU A 820 -9.70 3.52 20.88
C LEU A 820 -9.47 2.32 21.82
N GLU A 821 -10.50 1.68 22.33
CA GLU A 821 -10.36 0.51 23.20
C GLU A 821 -10.05 -0.79 22.44
N SER A 822 -10.23 -0.81 21.12
CA SER A 822 -10.00 -1.99 20.27
C SER A 822 -8.61 -2.62 20.43
N PRO A 823 -8.44 -3.91 20.11
CA PRO A 823 -7.13 -4.55 20.13
C PRO A 823 -6.21 -4.11 18.98
N SER A 824 -6.74 -3.49 17.92
CA SER A 824 -6.00 -3.11 16.71
C SER A 824 -4.74 -2.28 17.01
N MET A 825 -3.64 -2.62 16.32
CA MET A 825 -2.36 -1.91 16.41
C MET A 825 -2.53 -0.42 16.08
N LEU A 826 -3.22 -0.11 14.99
CA LEU A 826 -3.51 1.27 14.59
C LEU A 826 -5.02 1.55 14.74
N CYS A 827 -5.37 2.61 15.45
CA CYS A 827 -6.71 3.19 15.41
C CYS A 827 -6.60 4.54 14.69
N ILE A 828 -7.06 4.61 13.45
CA ILE A 828 -6.92 5.81 12.62
C ILE A 828 -8.32 6.28 12.28
N LEU A 829 -8.74 7.41 12.85
CA LEU A 829 -10.07 7.98 12.62
C LEU A 829 -9.97 9.17 11.68
N THR A 830 -11.05 9.51 10.97
CA THR A 830 -11.04 10.72 10.12
C THR A 830 -11.03 11.98 10.99
N TRP A 831 -10.52 13.09 10.46
CA TRP A 831 -10.56 14.37 11.17
C TRP A 831 -12.01 14.81 11.48
N GLN A 832 -12.93 14.52 10.56
CA GLN A 832 -14.36 14.77 10.74
C GLN A 832 -14.93 13.99 11.92
N ASP A 833 -14.54 12.72 12.08
CA ASP A 833 -15.00 11.91 13.21
C ASP A 833 -14.39 12.44 14.53
N TRP A 834 -13.10 12.78 14.57
CA TRP A 834 -12.49 13.38 15.77
C TRP A 834 -13.19 14.67 16.20
N THR A 835 -13.55 15.56 15.27
CA THR A 835 -14.24 16.82 15.58
C THR A 835 -15.72 16.64 15.86
N SER A 836 -16.33 15.51 15.49
CA SER A 836 -17.76 15.24 15.67
C SER A 836 -18.21 15.18 17.13
N MET A 837 -17.29 14.90 18.06
CA MET A 837 -17.55 14.87 19.51
C MET A 837 -17.65 16.25 20.16
N ASP A 838 -17.37 17.33 19.43
CA ASP A 838 -17.53 18.70 19.90
C ASP A 838 -18.54 19.46 19.03
N GLY A 839 -19.68 19.79 19.64
CA GLY A 839 -20.80 20.44 18.97
C GLY A 839 -20.49 21.85 18.46
N ALA A 840 -19.52 22.53 19.06
CA ALA A 840 -19.09 23.87 18.67
C ALA A 840 -18.02 23.84 17.56
N LEU A 841 -17.23 22.77 17.50
CA LEU A 841 -16.15 22.62 16.51
C LEU A 841 -16.55 21.89 15.23
N ARG A 842 -17.51 20.96 15.26
CA ARG A 842 -17.93 20.21 14.06
C ARG A 842 -18.55 21.09 12.98
N ASN A 843 -18.52 20.67 11.72
CA ASN A 843 -19.15 21.46 10.65
C ASN A 843 -20.68 21.42 10.82
N PRO A 844 -21.38 22.57 10.73
CA PRO A 844 -22.83 22.60 10.75
C PRO A 844 -23.46 21.93 9.51
N ASP A 845 -22.78 21.94 8.36
CA ASP A 845 -23.22 21.24 7.15
C ASP A 845 -22.57 19.85 7.09
N ILE A 846 -23.36 18.81 7.31
CA ILE A 846 -22.87 17.42 7.33
C ILE A 846 -22.53 16.94 5.91
N ASN A 847 -23.27 17.40 4.90
CA ASN A 847 -23.09 16.93 3.52
C ASN A 847 -21.76 17.42 2.94
N ILE A 848 -21.32 18.63 3.33
CA ILE A 848 -20.05 19.18 2.87
C ILE A 848 -18.85 18.40 3.42
N GLU A 849 -18.99 17.68 4.54
CA GLU A 849 -17.92 16.92 5.19
C GLU A 849 -17.49 15.66 4.42
N ARG A 850 -18.33 15.19 3.49
CA ARG A 850 -18.06 13.98 2.70
C ARG A 850 -16.95 14.24 1.67
N ILE A 851 -15.93 13.38 1.68
CA ILE A 851 -14.76 13.50 0.81
C ILE A 851 -15.04 12.94 -0.59
N ASN A 852 -15.69 11.77 -0.65
CA ASN A 852 -15.98 11.06 -1.90
C ASN A 852 -17.35 10.36 -1.89
N VAL A 853 -17.89 10.15 -3.08
CA VAL A 853 -19.03 9.29 -3.37
C VAL A 853 -18.59 8.26 -4.42
N PRO A 854 -18.22 7.02 -4.03
CA PRO A 854 -17.67 6.02 -4.96
C PRO A 854 -18.59 5.64 -6.13
N ALA A 855 -19.90 5.78 -5.96
CA ALA A 855 -20.88 5.54 -7.01
C ALA A 855 -20.83 6.59 -8.13
N ASP A 856 -20.20 7.76 -7.90
CA ASP A 856 -19.98 8.80 -8.89
C ASP A 856 -18.52 8.75 -9.39
N PRO A 857 -18.25 8.16 -10.57
CA PRO A 857 -16.90 8.08 -11.12
C PRO A 857 -16.33 9.44 -11.54
N ARG A 858 -17.15 10.51 -11.53
CA ARG A 858 -16.75 11.89 -11.81
C ARG A 858 -17.01 12.79 -10.61
N HIS A 859 -16.70 12.29 -9.41
CA HIS A 859 -16.81 13.08 -8.19
C HIS A 859 -15.72 14.16 -8.09
N TYR A 860 -16.08 15.34 -7.59
CA TYR A 860 -15.14 16.46 -7.39
C TYR A 860 -14.54 16.45 -5.99
N TRP A 861 -13.26 16.11 -5.87
CA TRP A 861 -12.52 15.99 -4.60
C TRP A 861 -12.07 17.35 -4.08
N ARG A 862 -12.94 18.02 -3.31
CA ARG A 862 -12.72 19.42 -2.89
C ARG A 862 -13.02 19.73 -1.43
N TRP A 863 -13.31 18.71 -0.63
CA TRP A 863 -13.54 18.90 0.81
C TRP A 863 -12.31 19.53 1.48
N ARG A 864 -12.56 20.45 2.41
CA ARG A 864 -11.54 21.15 3.18
C ARG A 864 -12.02 21.39 4.61
N MET A 865 -11.07 21.43 5.55
CA MET A 865 -11.33 21.82 6.94
C MET A 865 -12.03 23.19 6.97
N HIS A 866 -13.11 23.29 7.75
CA HIS A 866 -13.84 24.54 7.90
C HIS A 866 -13.17 25.53 8.86
N ILE A 867 -12.32 25.04 9.77
CA ILE A 867 -11.45 25.84 10.66
C ILE A 867 -9.99 25.78 10.23
N THR A 868 -9.19 26.77 10.62
CA THR A 868 -7.75 26.77 10.36
C THR A 868 -6.99 25.91 11.37
N LEU A 869 -5.77 25.49 11.01
CA LEU A 869 -4.84 24.80 11.92
C LEU A 869 -4.49 25.68 13.12
N GLU A 870 -4.36 26.99 12.92
CA GLU A 870 -4.13 27.96 13.99
C GLU A 870 -5.32 28.03 14.97
N GLU A 871 -6.55 27.98 14.47
CA GLU A 871 -7.77 27.91 15.29
C GLU A 871 -7.88 26.58 16.03
N LEU A 872 -7.59 25.46 15.36
CA LEU A 872 -7.58 24.11 15.95
C LEU A 872 -6.55 24.01 17.09
N MET A 873 -5.36 24.56 16.90
CA MET A 873 -4.31 24.59 17.94
C MET A 873 -4.71 25.40 19.17
N LYS A 874 -5.62 26.38 19.04
CA LYS A 874 -6.14 27.19 20.16
C LYS A 874 -7.29 26.51 20.93
N GLN A 875 -7.78 25.36 20.48
CA GLN A 875 -8.85 24.61 21.17
C GLN A 875 -8.29 23.78 22.33
N ASP A 876 -7.80 24.46 23.39
CA ASP A 876 -7.10 23.82 24.51
C ASP A 876 -7.91 22.69 25.17
N GLU A 877 -9.20 22.92 25.44
CA GLU A 877 -10.09 21.93 26.08
C GLU A 877 -10.29 20.68 25.20
N PHE A 878 -10.59 20.87 23.92
CA PHE A 878 -10.75 19.77 22.95
C PHE A 878 -9.44 18.99 22.75
N ASN A 879 -8.31 19.69 22.64
CA ASN A 879 -7.01 19.07 22.45
C ASN A 879 -6.55 18.28 23.69
N GLU A 880 -6.84 18.77 24.89
CA GLU A 880 -6.64 18.02 26.14
C GLU A 880 -7.57 16.80 26.21
N TYR A 881 -8.80 16.94 25.74
CA TYR A 881 -9.75 15.84 25.76
C TYR A 881 -9.32 14.67 24.86
N ILE A 882 -8.92 14.95 23.62
CA ILE A 882 -8.32 13.93 22.72
C ILE A 882 -7.13 13.26 23.41
N ARG A 883 -6.25 14.04 24.04
CA ARG A 883 -5.08 13.53 24.74
C ARG A 883 -5.49 12.55 25.84
N SER A 884 -6.45 12.93 26.69
CA SER A 884 -6.95 12.08 27.78
C SER A 884 -7.51 10.76 27.24
N MET A 885 -8.33 10.79 26.19
CA MET A 885 -8.91 9.58 25.59
C MET A 885 -7.83 8.63 25.05
N ILE A 886 -6.78 9.16 24.43
CA ILE A 886 -5.66 8.37 23.90
C ILE A 886 -4.79 7.77 25.03
N GLU A 887 -4.62 8.51 26.13
CA GLU A 887 -3.88 8.04 27.30
C GLU A 887 -4.67 6.97 28.07
N GLU A 888 -5.96 7.20 28.31
CA GLU A 888 -6.89 6.27 28.98
C GLU A 888 -7.00 4.93 28.24
N SER A 889 -7.03 4.96 26.91
CA SER A 889 -7.07 3.74 26.08
C SER A 889 -5.74 2.98 26.01
N GLY A 890 -4.68 3.49 26.64
CA GLY A 890 -3.34 2.89 26.61
C GLY A 890 -2.69 2.94 25.24
N ARG A 891 -3.08 3.90 24.39
CA ARG A 891 -2.52 4.15 23.06
C ARG A 891 -1.45 5.23 23.05
N SER A 892 -1.28 5.94 24.17
CA SER A 892 -0.09 6.73 24.42
C SER A 892 1.05 5.82 24.88
N VAL A 893 2.18 5.83 24.18
CA VAL A 893 3.42 5.25 24.71
C VAL A 893 3.90 6.19 25.82
N SER A 894 3.60 5.88 27.08
CA SER A 894 4.23 6.57 28.19
C SER A 894 5.72 6.20 28.21
N GLU A 895 6.61 7.18 28.11
CA GLU A 895 8.02 7.06 28.52
C GLU A 895 8.14 6.95 30.05
N GLN A 896 7.28 6.14 30.68
CA GLN A 896 7.44 5.84 32.09
C GLN A 896 8.62 4.88 32.21
N THR A 897 9.76 5.47 32.59
CA THR A 897 10.70 4.85 33.51
C THR A 897 9.91 4.09 34.57
N GLU A 898 9.95 2.76 34.51
CA GLU A 898 9.54 1.91 35.63
C GLU A 898 10.53 2.14 36.77
N ASP A 899 10.34 3.24 37.50
CA ASP A 899 10.62 3.30 38.93
C ASP A 899 9.32 2.83 39.62
N ALA A 900 9.18 1.53 39.80
CA ALA A 900 8.16 0.94 40.65
C ALA A 900 8.82 -0.21 41.45
N GLU A 901 9.14 0.15 42.71
CA GLU A 901 9.50 -0.64 43.91
C GLU A 901 10.13 -2.04 43.79
#